data_AF-A0A7J4PFJ1-F1
#
_entry.id   AF-A0A7J4PFJ1-F1
#
_cell.length_a   1.000
_cell.length_b   1.000
_cell.length_c   1.000
_cell.angle_alpha   90.00
_cell.angle_beta   90.00
_cell.angle_gamma   90.00
#
_symmetry.space_group_name_H-M   'P 1'
#
loop_
_entity.id
_entity.type
_entity.pdbx_description
1 polymer ?
#
loop_
_entity_poly.entity_id
_entity_poly.type
_entity_poly.pdbx_seq_one_letter_code
_entity_poly.pdbx_strand_id
1 'polypeptide(L)'
;MPDTNYIRWFSETTIGDVPIVGGKNASLGEMYRELTGQGIKIPNGFSITAGAYWKLLEAGGILEKLKKVMEGLDTSDVAELSKRGKAARDLVLEAGLPDEIWAEIKGAYDRLCEEYGEETDVAVRSSATAEDLPTASFAGQQETYLNIRGYPALKDACVRCFASLFTDRAISYRVTHEFDHFKVALSIGVMKMVRSDLASSGVIFTLDTETGFPDVVFITGAYGLGENIVQGQVNPDEFYVFKPTFREGYRPIIRKKVGSKEIKMIYGRGDSKVLTRNVDVPEVERMRFCLSDAEVLKLAEYAIAIEDHYSDRYGEARPMDIEWAKDGGTGELFIVQARPETVQSQRRRDVLETYVLEEKSEVLVRGSSVGDKIAAGKAHVVPDVSVLPSFKPGEVLIADTTTPDWEPVMKTAAAIVTNKGGRTCHAAIVSRELGIPAVVGAGDATELLSTGKEITVSCTGEEGLVYAGILPFHVDTLSLKDLERPKTEIMMNLANPEEAFSFSMVPNDGIGLARLEFIINSYIKIHPMALVHPEKVADPKTLQEIESLTRGFASKEAYFVEKLAEGVSTIAAAFYPKPVVVRMSDFKTNEYANLLGGSYFEMEESNPMIGFRGASRYFDERYREGFALECRAMKKVRDEMGLANLILMIPFCRTLEEGRKVLAEMEKNGLVRGENGLQVYVMCEIPNNVLLIDEFSELFDGFSIGSNDLTQLTLGVDRDSELLAAEFDERDPGVMKIVSMAVQGAKRNGRHSGLCGQAPSDYPEFAEFLVKEGIDSISLNPDSVMKITLKVLETEKEPGPR
;
A
#
# COMPACT_ATOMS: atom_id res chain seq x y z
N MET A 1 9.36 19.96 -42.80
CA MET A 1 8.55 19.12 -43.73
C MET A 1 7.70 18.23 -42.84
N PRO A 2 6.42 17.95 -43.15
CA PRO A 2 5.70 16.92 -42.40
C PRO A 2 6.50 15.63 -42.57
N ASP A 3 6.86 15.01 -41.46
CA ASP A 3 7.67 13.79 -41.41
C ASP A 3 6.94 12.72 -42.24
N THR A 4 7.51 12.30 -43.36
CA THR A 4 6.88 11.33 -44.28
C THR A 4 6.99 9.89 -43.81
N ASN A 5 7.46 9.67 -42.58
CA ASN A 5 7.58 8.35 -41.97
C ASN A 5 6.47 8.19 -40.92
N TYR A 6 5.50 7.32 -41.21
CA TYR A 6 4.35 7.08 -40.34
C TYR A 6 4.63 6.06 -39.24
N ILE A 7 5.76 5.35 -39.34
CA ILE A 7 6.19 4.35 -38.36
C ILE A 7 7.48 4.76 -37.67
N ARG A 8 7.52 4.61 -36.35
CA ARG A 8 8.73 4.76 -35.52
C ARG A 8 8.92 3.51 -34.67
N TRP A 9 10.09 2.88 -34.72
CA TRP A 9 10.37 1.74 -33.86
C TRP A 9 10.62 2.19 -32.42
N PHE A 10 10.34 1.35 -31.42
CA PHE A 10 10.68 1.69 -30.03
C PHE A 10 12.18 1.93 -29.83
N SER A 11 13.04 1.33 -30.64
CA SER A 11 14.49 1.60 -30.65
C SER A 11 14.86 2.99 -31.19
N GLU A 12 13.93 3.71 -31.81
CA GLU A 12 14.15 5.01 -32.47
C GLU A 12 13.52 6.18 -31.70
N THR A 13 12.68 5.91 -30.70
CA THR A 13 11.92 6.93 -29.96
C THR A 13 12.47 7.16 -28.56
N THR A 14 12.22 8.34 -28.03
CA THR A 14 12.57 8.79 -26.68
C THR A 14 11.40 9.52 -26.04
N ILE A 15 11.49 9.87 -24.76
CA ILE A 15 10.45 10.69 -24.10
C ILE A 15 10.34 12.10 -24.72
N GLY A 16 11.33 12.55 -25.50
CA GLY A 16 11.25 13.81 -26.25
C GLY A 16 10.26 13.76 -27.42
N ASP A 17 9.86 12.56 -27.85
CA ASP A 17 9.01 12.33 -29.02
C ASP A 17 7.51 12.26 -28.68
N VAL A 18 7.11 12.66 -27.46
CA VAL A 18 5.70 12.73 -27.04
C VAL A 18 4.80 13.46 -28.04
N PRO A 19 5.18 14.59 -28.68
CA PRO A 19 4.35 15.24 -29.69
C PRO A 19 4.12 14.39 -30.96
N ILE A 20 4.96 13.38 -31.21
CA ILE A 20 4.95 12.54 -32.41
C ILE A 20 4.27 11.20 -32.14
N VAL A 21 4.57 10.54 -31.02
CA VAL A 21 4.09 9.19 -30.72
C VAL A 21 3.20 9.12 -29.46
N GLY A 22 2.92 10.25 -28.84
CA GLY A 22 2.16 10.29 -27.58
C GLY A 22 2.96 9.76 -26.39
N GLY A 23 2.39 9.92 -25.21
CA GLY A 23 3.04 9.67 -23.94
C GLY A 23 3.56 8.25 -23.73
N LYS A 24 2.64 7.28 -23.81
CA LYS A 24 2.92 5.87 -23.56
C LYS A 24 3.99 5.31 -24.51
N ASN A 25 3.87 5.59 -25.80
CA ASN A 25 4.84 5.10 -26.78
C ASN A 25 6.20 5.78 -26.65
N ALA A 26 6.23 7.06 -26.28
CA ALA A 26 7.48 7.77 -26.02
C ALA A 26 8.21 7.18 -24.80
N SER A 27 7.46 6.89 -23.72
CA SER A 27 7.96 6.18 -22.54
C SER A 27 8.44 4.76 -22.85
N LEU A 28 7.70 4.01 -23.68
CA LEU A 28 8.11 2.68 -24.12
C LEU A 28 9.41 2.72 -24.94
N GLY A 29 9.53 3.67 -25.85
CA GLY A 29 10.75 3.86 -26.63
C GLY A 29 11.94 4.25 -25.76
N GLU A 30 11.73 5.22 -24.86
CA GLU A 30 12.71 5.66 -23.87
C GLU A 30 13.26 4.47 -23.07
N MET A 31 12.38 3.67 -22.48
CA MET A 31 12.80 2.50 -21.71
C MET A 31 13.45 1.42 -22.60
N TYR A 32 12.90 1.15 -23.79
CA TYR A 32 13.47 0.15 -24.70
C TYR A 32 14.89 0.53 -25.12
N ARG A 33 15.15 1.82 -25.37
CA ARG A 33 16.45 2.31 -25.82
C ARG A 33 17.48 2.38 -24.68
N GLU A 34 17.08 2.91 -23.52
CA GLU A 34 18.02 3.26 -22.44
C GLU A 34 18.15 2.16 -21.39
N LEU A 35 17.11 1.34 -21.17
CA LEU A 35 17.05 0.38 -20.06
C LEU A 35 17.21 -1.08 -20.48
N THR A 36 16.99 -1.43 -21.75
CA THR A 36 17.24 -2.80 -22.25
C THR A 36 18.70 -3.21 -22.07
N GLY A 37 19.65 -2.28 -22.24
CA GLY A 37 21.07 -2.51 -21.99
C GLY A 37 21.42 -2.80 -20.52
N GLN A 38 20.53 -2.43 -19.59
CA GLN A 38 20.64 -2.70 -18.16
C GLN A 38 19.95 -4.02 -17.75
N GLY A 39 19.41 -4.76 -18.71
CA GLY A 39 18.75 -6.05 -18.49
C GLY A 39 17.25 -5.97 -18.22
N ILE A 40 16.63 -4.78 -18.26
CA ILE A 40 15.18 -4.64 -18.21
C ILE A 40 14.58 -5.13 -19.52
N LYS A 41 13.61 -6.04 -19.44
CA LYS A 41 13.01 -6.65 -20.63
C LYS A 41 11.73 -5.93 -21.01
N ILE A 42 11.66 -5.49 -22.26
CA ILE A 42 10.53 -4.75 -22.82
C ILE A 42 10.20 -5.41 -24.16
N PRO A 43 8.93 -5.78 -24.42
CA PRO A 43 8.56 -6.39 -25.68
C PRO A 43 8.78 -5.42 -26.84
N ASN A 44 9.34 -5.92 -27.94
CA ASN A 44 9.62 -5.10 -29.11
C ASN A 44 8.32 -4.70 -29.83
N GLY A 45 8.38 -3.63 -30.61
CA GLY A 45 7.24 -3.07 -31.32
C GLY A 45 7.56 -1.75 -32.01
N PHE A 46 6.50 -1.13 -32.53
CA PHE A 46 6.57 0.13 -33.24
C PHE A 46 5.35 1.01 -32.95
N SER A 47 5.50 2.30 -33.21
CA SER A 47 4.48 3.32 -33.05
C SER A 47 4.03 3.85 -34.42
N ILE A 48 2.73 3.92 -34.61
CA ILE A 48 2.08 4.64 -35.70
C ILE A 48 1.94 6.09 -35.22
N THR A 49 2.55 7.04 -35.93
CA THR A 49 2.69 8.43 -35.46
C THR A 49 1.38 9.21 -35.49
N ALA A 50 1.33 10.30 -34.73
CA ALA A 50 0.28 11.31 -34.79
C ALA A 50 0.10 11.88 -36.22
N GLY A 51 1.17 11.93 -37.02
CA GLY A 51 1.10 12.31 -38.44
C GLY A 51 0.20 11.39 -39.26
N ALA A 52 0.20 10.09 -38.96
CA ALA A 52 -0.66 9.10 -39.62
C ALA A 52 -2.14 9.36 -39.31
N TYR A 53 -2.45 9.73 -38.06
CA TYR A 53 -3.81 10.11 -37.66
C TYR A 53 -4.31 11.32 -38.45
N TRP A 54 -3.52 12.39 -38.52
CA TRP A 54 -3.89 13.58 -39.31
C TRP A 54 -4.07 13.26 -40.79
N LYS A 55 -3.21 12.39 -41.33
CA LYS A 55 -3.30 11.96 -42.72
C LYS A 55 -4.58 11.18 -43.02
N LEU A 56 -5.00 10.30 -42.11
CA LEU A 56 -6.29 9.61 -42.19
C LEU A 56 -7.45 10.61 -42.26
N LEU A 57 -7.47 11.62 -41.39
CA LEU A 57 -8.55 12.62 -41.38
C LEU A 57 -8.59 13.45 -42.66
N GLU A 58 -7.42 13.80 -43.20
CA GLU A 58 -7.26 14.55 -44.45
C GLU A 58 -7.72 13.71 -45.66
N ALA A 59 -7.19 12.50 -45.82
CA ALA A 59 -7.48 11.61 -46.94
C ALA A 59 -8.95 11.18 -46.97
N GLY A 60 -9.57 10.97 -45.81
CA GLY A 60 -11.00 10.68 -45.69
C GLY A 60 -11.91 11.89 -45.90
N GLY A 61 -11.37 13.12 -45.90
CA GLY A 61 -12.16 14.35 -45.97
C GLY A 61 -13.16 14.49 -44.81
N ILE A 62 -12.81 13.93 -43.64
CA ILE A 62 -13.72 13.85 -42.47
C ILE A 62 -13.48 14.92 -41.42
N LEU A 63 -12.37 15.67 -41.49
CA LEU A 63 -12.01 16.68 -40.48
C LEU A 63 -13.12 17.74 -40.26
N GLU A 64 -13.63 18.34 -41.35
CA GLU A 64 -14.70 19.35 -41.25
C GLU A 64 -16.04 18.74 -40.81
N LYS A 65 -16.31 17.48 -41.16
CA LYS A 65 -17.50 16.75 -40.67
C LYS A 65 -17.41 16.51 -39.16
N LEU A 66 -16.24 16.11 -38.66
CA LEU A 66 -16.00 15.90 -37.23
C LEU A 66 -16.16 17.21 -36.45
N LYS A 67 -15.61 18.34 -36.95
CA LYS A 67 -15.81 19.66 -36.33
C LYS A 67 -17.28 20.00 -36.18
N LYS A 68 -18.08 19.78 -37.23
CA LYS A 68 -19.51 20.03 -37.23
C LYS A 68 -20.28 19.13 -36.25
N VAL A 69 -19.87 17.86 -36.10
CA VAL A 69 -20.47 16.94 -35.12
C VAL A 69 -20.20 17.40 -33.68
N MET A 70 -19.01 17.95 -33.43
CA MET A 70 -18.59 18.40 -32.08
C MET A 70 -19.01 19.84 -31.76
N GLU A 71 -19.46 20.62 -32.73
CA GLU A 71 -19.83 22.02 -32.55
C GLU A 71 -21.00 22.21 -31.58
N GLY A 72 -20.78 22.98 -30.50
CA GLY A 72 -21.80 23.24 -29.49
C GLY A 72 -22.22 22.01 -28.69
N LEU A 73 -21.34 21.02 -28.54
CA LEU A 73 -21.56 19.87 -27.66
C LEU A 73 -21.64 20.32 -26.20
N ASP A 74 -22.74 19.95 -25.53
CA ASP A 74 -22.88 20.01 -24.07
C ASP A 74 -22.53 18.64 -23.47
N THR A 75 -21.47 18.56 -22.67
CA THR A 75 -21.03 17.31 -22.05
C THR A 75 -21.84 16.92 -20.82
N SER A 76 -22.73 17.79 -20.33
CA SER A 76 -23.65 17.47 -19.24
C SER A 76 -24.88 16.69 -19.70
N ASP A 77 -25.24 16.77 -20.99
CA ASP A 77 -26.24 15.90 -21.61
C ASP A 77 -25.59 14.60 -22.12
N VAL A 78 -25.67 13.56 -21.28
CA VAL A 78 -25.11 12.24 -21.57
C VAL A 78 -25.67 11.62 -22.85
N ALA A 79 -26.94 11.87 -23.17
CA ALA A 79 -27.58 11.30 -24.37
C ALA A 79 -27.08 12.00 -25.64
N GLU A 80 -26.92 13.32 -25.59
CA GLU A 80 -26.32 14.08 -26.68
C GLU A 80 -24.85 13.70 -26.91
N LEU A 81 -24.07 13.61 -25.83
CA LEU A 81 -22.68 13.18 -25.86
C LEU A 81 -22.52 11.82 -26.55
N SER A 82 -23.33 10.83 -26.15
CA SER A 82 -23.23 9.49 -26.72
C SER A 82 -23.60 9.44 -28.21
N LYS A 83 -24.63 10.19 -28.60
CA LYS A 83 -25.04 10.30 -30.01
C LYS A 83 -23.96 10.93 -30.88
N ARG A 84 -23.37 12.04 -30.43
CA ARG A 84 -22.32 12.76 -31.19
C ARG A 84 -21.00 11.99 -31.18
N GLY A 85 -20.63 11.39 -30.04
CA GLY A 85 -19.48 10.50 -29.93
C GLY A 85 -19.56 9.33 -30.90
N LYS A 86 -20.71 8.63 -30.94
CA LYS A 86 -20.94 7.55 -31.92
C LYS A 86 -20.81 8.03 -33.37
N ALA A 87 -21.45 9.15 -33.72
CA ALA A 87 -21.36 9.69 -35.07
C ALA A 87 -19.92 10.04 -35.49
N ALA A 88 -19.11 10.54 -34.57
CA ALA A 88 -17.69 10.78 -34.83
C ALA A 88 -16.87 9.50 -34.99
N ARG A 89 -17.13 8.47 -34.17
CA ARG A 89 -16.49 7.15 -34.30
C ARG A 89 -16.83 6.51 -35.65
N ASP A 90 -18.11 6.53 -36.05
CA ASP A 90 -18.58 5.97 -37.32
C ASP A 90 -17.87 6.66 -38.51
N LEU A 91 -17.69 7.98 -38.48
CA LEU A 91 -16.94 8.72 -39.52
C LEU A 91 -15.48 8.25 -39.65
N VAL A 92 -14.80 7.97 -38.52
CA VAL A 92 -13.41 7.49 -38.54
C VAL A 92 -13.34 6.04 -39.01
N LEU A 93 -14.27 5.19 -38.58
CA LEU A 93 -14.37 3.79 -39.00
C LEU A 93 -14.64 3.67 -40.51
N GLU A 94 -15.52 4.50 -41.06
CA GLU A 94 -15.85 4.52 -42.50
C GLU A 94 -14.71 5.06 -43.36
N ALA A 95 -13.92 6.02 -42.87
CA ALA A 95 -12.77 6.55 -43.60
C ALA A 95 -11.68 5.49 -43.81
N GLY A 96 -11.46 4.62 -42.82
CA GLY A 96 -10.46 3.55 -42.87
C GLY A 96 -9.02 4.06 -42.94
N LEU A 97 -8.07 3.13 -43.08
CA LEU A 97 -6.65 3.45 -43.23
C LEU A 97 -6.27 3.71 -44.70
N PRO A 98 -5.65 4.86 -45.03
CA PRO A 98 -5.02 5.09 -46.34
C PRO A 98 -4.02 4.00 -46.71
N ASP A 99 -3.94 3.66 -48.00
CA ASP A 99 -3.09 2.57 -48.49
C ASP A 99 -1.59 2.81 -48.22
N GLU A 100 -1.14 4.07 -48.25
CA GLU A 100 0.25 4.44 -47.94
C GLU A 100 0.62 4.12 -46.49
N ILE A 101 -0.24 4.50 -45.54
CA ILE A 101 -0.05 4.22 -44.10
C ILE A 101 -0.12 2.71 -43.86
N TRP A 102 -1.09 2.05 -44.49
CA TRP A 102 -1.25 0.59 -44.37
C TRP A 102 -0.05 -0.19 -44.91
N ALA A 103 0.57 0.26 -46.00
CA ALA A 103 1.78 -0.37 -46.55
C ALA A 103 2.95 -0.32 -45.55
N GLU A 104 3.13 0.83 -44.86
CA GLU A 104 4.17 0.96 -43.82
C GLU A 104 3.85 0.11 -42.58
N ILE A 105 2.60 0.11 -42.09
CA ILE A 105 2.17 -0.74 -40.96
C ILE A 105 2.43 -2.21 -41.30
N LYS A 106 2.08 -2.64 -42.52
CA LYS A 106 2.30 -4.01 -42.98
C LYS A 106 3.78 -4.34 -42.97
N GLY A 107 4.63 -3.51 -43.56
CA GLY A 107 6.08 -3.75 -43.58
C GLY A 107 6.69 -3.82 -42.18
N ALA A 108 6.21 -3.01 -41.24
CA ALA A 108 6.65 -3.06 -39.85
C ALA A 108 6.18 -4.33 -39.12
N TYR A 109 4.94 -4.78 -39.37
CA TYR A 109 4.43 -6.04 -38.84
C TYR A 109 5.14 -7.27 -39.43
N ASP A 110 5.47 -7.24 -40.72
CA ASP A 110 6.26 -8.29 -41.38
C ASP A 110 7.60 -8.47 -40.68
N ARG A 111 8.29 -7.37 -40.34
CA ARG A 111 9.55 -7.40 -39.58
C ARG A 111 9.38 -7.99 -38.17
N LEU A 112 8.28 -7.71 -37.47
CA LEU A 112 7.98 -8.39 -36.20
C LEU A 112 7.75 -9.90 -36.40
N CYS A 113 7.10 -10.29 -37.50
CA CYS A 113 6.89 -11.71 -37.81
C CYS A 113 8.19 -12.42 -38.20
N GLU A 114 9.15 -11.73 -38.80
CA GLU A 114 10.50 -12.27 -39.04
C GLU A 114 11.24 -12.55 -37.72
N GLU A 115 11.04 -11.70 -36.70
CA GLU A 115 11.68 -11.81 -35.38
C GLU A 115 11.02 -12.86 -34.48
N TYR A 116 9.68 -12.90 -34.44
CA TYR A 116 8.91 -13.70 -33.48
C TYR A 116 8.12 -14.87 -34.09
N GLY A 117 8.09 -15.00 -35.42
CA GLY A 117 7.40 -16.05 -36.17
C GLY A 117 6.17 -15.58 -36.96
N GLU A 118 5.70 -16.42 -37.88
CA GLU A 118 4.50 -16.12 -38.69
C GLU A 118 3.27 -15.86 -37.82
N GLU A 119 2.43 -14.91 -38.23
CA GLU A 119 1.23 -14.47 -37.52
C GLU A 119 1.46 -14.11 -36.04
N THR A 120 2.59 -13.42 -35.79
CA THR A 120 2.95 -12.93 -34.46
C THR A 120 1.80 -12.18 -33.79
N ASP A 121 1.48 -12.55 -32.55
CA ASP A 121 0.44 -11.92 -31.76
C ASP A 121 0.90 -10.58 -31.17
N VAL A 122 0.12 -9.54 -31.41
CA VAL A 122 0.43 -8.16 -30.99
C VAL A 122 -0.71 -7.52 -30.17
N ALA A 123 -0.34 -6.61 -29.28
CA ALA A 123 -1.23 -5.64 -28.66
C ALA A 123 -1.26 -4.37 -29.51
N VAL A 124 -2.45 -3.80 -29.68
CA VAL A 124 -2.67 -2.50 -30.33
C VAL A 124 -3.17 -1.54 -29.26
N ARG A 125 -2.30 -0.63 -28.81
CA ARG A 125 -2.53 0.28 -27.69
C ARG A 125 -2.61 1.72 -28.17
N SER A 126 -3.48 2.49 -27.57
CA SER A 126 -3.67 3.92 -27.82
C SER A 126 -2.70 4.75 -26.96
N SER A 127 -2.11 5.79 -27.58
CA SER A 127 -1.13 6.71 -26.96
C SER A 127 -1.40 8.13 -27.45
N ALA A 128 -2.06 8.97 -26.65
CA ALA A 128 -2.41 10.33 -27.07
C ALA A 128 -1.28 11.35 -26.82
N THR A 129 -1.21 12.39 -27.65
CA THR A 129 -0.20 13.46 -27.54
C THR A 129 -0.43 14.42 -26.37
N ALA A 130 -1.62 14.39 -25.77
CA ALA A 130 -1.98 15.20 -24.61
C ALA A 130 -2.13 14.37 -23.32
N GLU A 131 -1.76 13.08 -23.36
CA GLU A 131 -2.00 12.12 -22.28
C GLU A 131 -1.12 12.35 -21.04
N ASP A 132 0.04 12.99 -21.22
CA ASP A 132 1.10 13.11 -20.21
C ASP A 132 1.28 14.53 -19.67
N LEU A 133 0.23 15.37 -19.71
CA LEU A 133 0.29 16.65 -19.00
C LEU A 133 0.42 16.38 -17.49
N PRO A 134 1.28 17.11 -16.74
CA PRO A 134 1.58 16.84 -15.33
C PRO A 134 0.37 16.75 -14.40
N THR A 135 -0.78 17.28 -14.84
CA THR A 135 -2.04 17.40 -14.10
C THR A 135 -3.14 16.44 -14.59
N ALA A 136 -2.86 15.53 -15.54
CA ALA A 136 -3.89 14.77 -16.24
C ALA A 136 -3.59 13.25 -16.20
N SER A 137 -4.37 12.47 -15.43
CA SER A 137 -4.38 11.02 -15.54
C SER A 137 -5.47 10.60 -16.55
N PHE A 138 -5.06 10.10 -17.72
CA PHE A 138 -5.99 9.56 -18.74
C PHE A 138 -6.21 8.05 -18.56
N ALA A 139 -6.22 7.55 -17.32
CA ALA A 139 -6.22 6.12 -17.04
C ALA A 139 -7.45 5.39 -17.64
N GLY A 140 -7.24 4.52 -18.63
CA GLY A 140 -8.28 3.65 -19.22
C GLY A 140 -9.27 4.35 -20.17
N GLN A 141 -8.98 5.57 -20.65
CA GLN A 141 -9.94 6.35 -21.45
C GLN A 141 -10.09 5.87 -22.90
N GLN A 142 -9.10 5.13 -23.39
CA GLN A 142 -8.96 4.76 -24.78
C GLN A 142 -8.82 3.23 -24.89
N GLU A 143 -9.23 2.69 -26.03
CA GLU A 143 -9.32 1.23 -26.20
C GLU A 143 -7.92 0.62 -26.43
N THR A 144 -7.73 -0.56 -25.84
CA THR A 144 -6.58 -1.44 -26.09
C THR A 144 -7.12 -2.76 -26.63
N TYR A 145 -6.50 -3.29 -27.68
CA TYR A 145 -6.87 -4.58 -28.26
C TYR A 145 -5.72 -5.57 -28.10
N LEU A 146 -6.03 -6.74 -27.54
CA LEU A 146 -5.05 -7.78 -27.21
C LEU A 146 -5.20 -8.99 -28.13
N ASN A 147 -4.13 -9.77 -28.29
CA ASN A 147 -4.10 -11.00 -29.09
C ASN A 147 -4.53 -10.78 -30.57
N ILE A 148 -4.05 -9.69 -31.18
CA ILE A 148 -4.30 -9.41 -32.59
C ILE A 148 -3.31 -10.20 -33.45
N ARG A 149 -3.82 -10.92 -34.45
CA ARG A 149 -3.01 -11.76 -35.36
C ARG A 149 -3.45 -11.57 -36.80
N GLY A 150 -2.45 -11.48 -37.68
CA GLY A 150 -2.67 -11.38 -39.11
C GLY A 150 -3.18 -10.00 -39.56
N TYR A 151 -3.04 -9.76 -40.86
CA TYR A 151 -3.28 -8.45 -41.45
C TYR A 151 -4.71 -7.90 -41.28
N PRO A 152 -5.79 -8.69 -41.48
CA PRO A 152 -7.14 -8.14 -41.39
C PRO A 152 -7.50 -7.65 -39.99
N ALA A 153 -7.12 -8.42 -38.96
CA ALA A 153 -7.38 -8.05 -37.56
C ALA A 153 -6.53 -6.84 -37.14
N LEU A 154 -5.26 -6.77 -37.58
CA LEU A 154 -4.39 -5.62 -37.32
C LEU A 154 -4.96 -4.34 -37.93
N LYS A 155 -5.43 -4.39 -39.18
CA LYS A 155 -6.04 -3.24 -39.86
C LYS A 155 -7.28 -2.74 -39.12
N ASP A 156 -8.18 -3.66 -38.76
CA ASP A 156 -9.41 -3.33 -38.00
C ASP A 156 -9.08 -2.71 -36.64
N ALA A 157 -8.17 -3.34 -35.88
CA ALA A 157 -7.76 -2.84 -34.56
C ALA A 157 -7.15 -1.43 -34.64
N CYS A 158 -6.33 -1.13 -35.65
CA CYS A 158 -5.74 0.21 -35.81
C CYS A 158 -6.81 1.28 -36.09
N VAL A 159 -7.78 1.00 -36.97
CA VAL A 159 -8.85 1.96 -37.30
C VAL A 159 -9.73 2.20 -36.07
N ARG A 160 -10.10 1.14 -35.34
CA ARG A 160 -10.89 1.27 -34.11
C ARG A 160 -10.13 2.02 -33.01
N CYS A 161 -8.82 1.80 -32.91
CA CYS A 161 -7.96 2.54 -31.99
C CYS A 161 -8.01 4.05 -32.29
N PHE A 162 -7.87 4.46 -33.56
CA PHE A 162 -8.06 5.88 -33.93
C PHE A 162 -9.46 6.40 -33.64
N ALA A 163 -10.50 5.60 -33.87
CA ALA A 163 -11.87 5.98 -33.53
C ALA A 163 -12.05 6.14 -32.00
N SER A 164 -11.28 5.41 -31.18
CA SER A 164 -11.37 5.49 -29.71
C SER A 164 -11.03 6.87 -29.15
N LEU A 165 -10.34 7.73 -29.91
CA LEU A 165 -10.14 9.13 -29.52
C LEU A 165 -11.48 9.86 -29.33
N PHE A 166 -12.55 9.43 -29.99
CA PHE A 166 -13.91 9.98 -29.89
C PHE A 166 -14.85 9.09 -29.07
N THR A 167 -14.34 8.31 -28.11
CA THR A 167 -15.19 7.72 -27.06
C THR A 167 -15.86 8.83 -26.25
N ASP A 168 -17.04 8.53 -25.71
CA ASP A 168 -17.83 9.49 -24.95
C ASP A 168 -17.01 10.05 -23.77
N ARG A 169 -16.22 9.17 -23.12
CA ARG A 169 -15.26 9.52 -22.07
C ARG A 169 -14.15 10.45 -22.54
N ALA A 170 -13.45 10.11 -23.62
CA ALA A 170 -12.33 10.92 -24.11
C ALA A 170 -12.79 12.32 -24.56
N ILE A 171 -14.01 12.43 -25.09
CA ILE A 171 -14.63 13.72 -25.43
C ILE A 171 -14.91 14.53 -24.16
N SER A 172 -15.64 13.95 -23.19
CA SER A 172 -15.99 14.62 -21.93
C SER A 172 -14.75 15.12 -21.17
N TYR A 173 -13.71 14.28 -21.10
CA TYR A 173 -12.46 14.63 -20.44
C TYR A 173 -11.78 15.84 -21.08
N ARG A 174 -11.68 15.87 -22.41
CA ARG A 174 -11.06 17.00 -23.14
C ARG A 174 -11.84 18.29 -22.96
N VAL A 175 -13.17 18.26 -23.00
CA VAL A 175 -13.99 19.45 -22.74
C VAL A 175 -13.77 19.96 -21.32
N THR A 176 -13.75 19.06 -20.34
CA THR A 176 -13.58 19.42 -18.92
C THR A 176 -12.24 20.11 -18.64
N HIS A 177 -11.18 19.70 -19.33
CA HIS A 177 -9.84 20.28 -19.18
C HIS A 177 -9.53 21.35 -20.24
N GLU A 178 -10.56 21.82 -20.95
CA GLU A 178 -10.45 22.88 -21.97
C GLU A 178 -9.46 22.55 -23.11
N PHE A 179 -9.26 21.26 -23.41
CA PHE A 179 -8.45 20.82 -24.53
C PHE A 179 -9.25 20.83 -25.84
N ASP A 180 -8.70 21.52 -26.83
CA ASP A 180 -9.24 21.51 -28.20
C ASP A 180 -9.15 20.10 -28.79
N HIS A 181 -10.31 19.52 -29.13
CA HIS A 181 -10.44 18.19 -29.73
C HIS A 181 -9.60 18.01 -31.00
N PHE A 182 -9.31 19.09 -31.72
CA PHE A 182 -8.59 19.08 -32.99
C PHE A 182 -7.15 19.58 -32.87
N LYS A 183 -6.63 19.73 -31.64
CA LYS A 183 -5.20 19.88 -31.36
C LYS A 183 -4.57 18.63 -30.75
N VAL A 184 -5.40 17.67 -30.35
CA VAL A 184 -4.95 16.37 -29.82
C VAL A 184 -4.91 15.37 -30.96
N ALA A 185 -3.80 14.63 -31.08
CA ALA A 185 -3.67 13.52 -32.00
C ALA A 185 -3.50 12.23 -31.22
N LEU A 186 -3.84 11.11 -31.87
CA LEU A 186 -3.61 9.78 -31.34
C LEU A 186 -2.47 9.11 -32.10
N SER A 187 -1.55 8.51 -31.37
CA SER A 187 -0.60 7.53 -31.86
C SER A 187 -1.04 6.13 -31.41
N ILE A 188 -0.64 5.11 -32.17
CA ILE A 188 -0.95 3.71 -31.84
C ILE A 188 0.36 2.97 -31.63
N GLY A 189 0.53 2.32 -30.48
CA GLY A 189 1.61 1.37 -30.23
C GLY A 189 1.19 -0.04 -30.66
N VAL A 190 1.98 -0.67 -31.54
CA VAL A 190 1.85 -2.08 -31.91
C VAL A 190 3.02 -2.83 -31.30
N MET A 191 2.74 -3.69 -30.31
CA MET A 191 3.76 -4.34 -29.48
C MET A 191 3.56 -5.85 -29.47
N LYS A 192 4.65 -6.63 -29.46
CA LYS A 192 4.59 -8.08 -29.25
C LYS A 192 3.87 -8.42 -27.95
N MET A 193 2.90 -9.32 -28.00
CA MET A 193 2.23 -9.83 -26.79
C MET A 193 3.17 -10.70 -25.96
N VAL A 194 3.14 -10.50 -24.64
CA VAL A 194 3.72 -11.40 -23.63
C VAL A 194 2.67 -12.45 -23.26
N ARG A 195 3.03 -13.73 -23.17
CA ARG A 195 2.08 -14.83 -22.90
C ARG A 195 1.69 -14.96 -21.43
N SER A 196 1.29 -13.84 -20.80
CA SER A 196 0.81 -13.84 -19.42
C SER A 196 -0.57 -14.48 -19.26
N ASP A 197 -1.30 -14.73 -20.36
CA ASP A 197 -2.48 -15.61 -20.38
C ASP A 197 -2.18 -17.01 -19.81
N LEU A 198 -0.92 -17.45 -19.88
CA LEU A 198 -0.43 -18.72 -19.36
C LEU A 198 0.26 -18.60 -17.98
N ALA A 199 0.41 -17.38 -17.45
CA ALA A 199 1.10 -17.12 -16.18
C ALA A 199 0.41 -15.98 -15.42
N SER A 200 1.08 -14.85 -15.21
CA SER A 200 0.63 -13.73 -14.38
C SER A 200 1.07 -12.38 -14.94
N SER A 201 0.39 -11.34 -14.52
CA SER A 201 0.71 -9.94 -14.83
C SER A 201 0.23 -9.05 -13.70
N GLY A 202 0.56 -7.77 -13.75
CA GLY A 202 0.12 -6.82 -12.74
C GLY A 202 0.69 -5.43 -12.89
N VAL A 203 0.59 -4.67 -11.80
CA VAL A 203 0.97 -3.26 -11.73
C VAL A 203 1.93 -3.05 -10.56
N ILE A 204 2.90 -2.17 -10.73
CA ILE A 204 3.88 -1.76 -9.73
C ILE A 204 3.80 -0.25 -9.56
N PHE A 205 3.80 0.19 -8.31
CA PHE A 205 4.02 1.58 -7.94
C PHE A 205 5.34 1.70 -7.19
N THR A 206 6.16 2.69 -7.51
CA THR A 206 7.41 2.94 -6.79
C THR A 206 7.17 3.82 -5.55
N LEU A 207 5.99 3.75 -4.96
CA LEU A 207 5.67 4.30 -3.65
C LEU A 207 4.45 3.57 -3.10
N ASP A 208 4.15 3.77 -1.82
CA ASP A 208 2.86 3.38 -1.28
C ASP A 208 1.76 4.32 -1.78
N THR A 209 0.82 3.79 -2.58
CA THR A 209 -0.23 4.61 -3.22
C THR A 209 -1.23 5.23 -2.24
N GLU A 210 -1.30 4.74 -1.00
CA GLU A 210 -2.27 5.22 0.00
C GLU A 210 -1.74 6.42 0.74
N THR A 211 -0.54 6.27 1.29
CA THR A 211 0.10 7.27 2.14
C THR A 211 1.00 8.19 1.34
N GLY A 212 1.57 7.71 0.23
CA GLY A 212 2.62 8.39 -0.52
C GLY A 212 4.03 8.08 -0.01
N PHE A 213 4.20 7.08 0.86
CA PHE A 213 5.49 6.69 1.42
C PHE A 213 6.46 6.27 0.29
N PRO A 214 7.57 6.99 0.07
CA PRO A 214 8.35 6.87 -1.15
C PRO A 214 9.36 5.72 -1.15
N ASP A 215 9.67 5.14 0.01
CA ASP A 215 10.79 4.20 0.16
C ASP A 215 10.38 2.73 -0.06
N VAL A 216 9.22 2.48 -0.67
CA VAL A 216 8.74 1.12 -1.01
C VAL A 216 8.40 0.99 -2.48
N VAL A 217 8.56 -0.23 -2.99
CA VAL A 217 7.94 -0.67 -4.24
C VAL A 217 6.72 -1.51 -3.88
N PHE A 218 5.54 -1.06 -4.29
CA PHE A 218 4.28 -1.77 -4.13
C PHE A 218 3.96 -2.54 -5.41
N ILE A 219 3.96 -3.88 -5.34
CA ILE A 219 3.77 -4.77 -6.49
C ILE A 219 2.45 -5.51 -6.31
N THR A 220 1.61 -5.46 -7.33
CA THR A 220 0.39 -6.26 -7.42
C THR A 220 0.49 -7.29 -8.54
N GLY A 221 -0.15 -8.44 -8.38
CA GLY A 221 -0.18 -9.48 -9.40
C GLY A 221 -1.39 -10.40 -9.36
N ALA A 222 -1.88 -10.81 -10.53
CA ALA A 222 -2.88 -11.86 -10.66
C ALA A 222 -2.59 -12.73 -11.90
N TYR A 223 -3.30 -13.85 -12.02
CA TYR A 223 -3.13 -14.74 -13.17
C TYR A 223 -3.77 -14.15 -14.43
N GLY A 224 -3.19 -14.47 -15.60
CA GLY A 224 -3.70 -14.05 -16.90
C GLY A 224 -3.18 -12.69 -17.38
N LEU A 225 -3.88 -12.13 -18.37
CA LEU A 225 -3.59 -10.80 -18.94
C LEU A 225 -3.95 -9.68 -17.95
N GLY A 226 -3.17 -8.58 -17.97
CA GLY A 226 -3.18 -7.54 -16.93
C GLY A 226 -4.42 -6.64 -16.92
N GLU A 227 -5.24 -6.69 -17.97
CA GLU A 227 -6.43 -5.86 -18.15
C GLU A 227 -7.40 -5.96 -16.95
N ASN A 228 -7.59 -7.17 -16.39
CA ASN A 228 -8.48 -7.35 -15.24
C ASN A 228 -7.99 -6.62 -13.97
N ILE A 229 -6.67 -6.46 -13.81
CA ILE A 229 -6.09 -5.79 -12.64
C ILE A 229 -6.23 -4.28 -12.83
N VAL A 230 -5.86 -3.76 -14.01
CA VAL A 230 -5.97 -2.34 -14.36
C VAL A 230 -7.43 -1.86 -14.27
N GLN A 231 -8.39 -2.70 -14.65
CA GLN A 231 -9.83 -2.40 -14.54
C GLN A 231 -10.42 -2.68 -13.15
N GLY A 232 -9.65 -3.24 -12.21
CA GLY A 232 -10.12 -3.57 -10.86
C GLY A 232 -11.16 -4.71 -10.80
N GLN A 233 -11.21 -5.58 -11.80
CA GLN A 233 -12.13 -6.72 -11.86
C GLN A 233 -11.67 -7.91 -10.99
N VAL A 234 -10.40 -7.92 -10.57
CA VAL A 234 -9.82 -8.99 -9.76
C VAL A 234 -9.11 -8.39 -8.55
N ASN A 235 -9.17 -9.09 -7.41
CA ASN A 235 -8.37 -8.75 -6.22
C ASN A 235 -7.00 -9.45 -6.32
N PRO A 236 -5.90 -8.71 -6.58
CA PRO A 236 -4.59 -9.29 -6.84
C PRO A 236 -3.84 -9.66 -5.55
N ASP A 237 -2.77 -10.43 -5.68
CA ASP A 237 -1.75 -10.51 -4.65
C ASP A 237 -1.04 -9.16 -4.51
N GLU A 238 -0.57 -8.86 -3.30
CA GLU A 238 0.12 -7.62 -2.94
C GLU A 238 1.46 -7.92 -2.27
N PHE A 239 2.50 -7.21 -2.68
CA PHE A 239 3.85 -7.32 -2.14
C PHE A 239 4.46 -5.93 -1.94
N TYR A 240 5.19 -5.75 -0.84
CA TYR A 240 5.96 -4.53 -0.58
C TYR A 240 7.44 -4.87 -0.46
N VAL A 241 8.28 -4.13 -1.19
CA VAL A 241 9.75 -4.24 -1.12
C VAL A 241 10.33 -2.92 -0.66
N PHE A 242 11.16 -2.94 0.39
CA PHE A 242 11.79 -1.73 0.93
C PHE A 242 13.02 -1.32 0.12
N LYS A 243 13.02 -0.13 -0.50
CA LYS A 243 14.08 0.30 -1.42
C LYS A 243 15.44 0.52 -0.74
N PRO A 244 15.55 1.18 0.42
CA PRO A 244 16.85 1.53 0.99
C PRO A 244 17.75 0.31 1.23
N THR A 245 17.26 -0.70 1.94
CA THR A 245 18.07 -1.91 2.19
C THR A 245 18.16 -2.82 0.97
N PHE A 246 17.20 -2.78 0.05
CA PHE A 246 17.32 -3.47 -1.24
C PHE A 246 18.52 -2.94 -2.04
N ARG A 247 18.72 -1.61 -2.09
CA ARG A 247 19.89 -0.97 -2.74
C ARG A 247 21.21 -1.35 -2.07
N GLU A 248 21.21 -1.66 -0.78
CA GLU A 248 22.38 -2.16 -0.03
C GLU A 248 22.67 -3.65 -0.29
N GLY A 249 21.80 -4.35 -1.04
CA GLY A 249 21.97 -5.74 -1.42
C GLY A 249 21.19 -6.75 -0.56
N TYR A 250 20.35 -6.28 0.37
CA TYR A 250 19.44 -7.13 1.14
C TYR A 250 18.23 -7.59 0.29
N ARG A 251 17.36 -8.42 0.87
CA ARG A 251 16.14 -8.94 0.22
C ARG A 251 14.88 -8.61 1.04
N PRO A 252 14.52 -7.31 1.17
CA PRO A 252 13.49 -6.85 2.09
C PRO A 252 12.08 -6.90 1.49
N ILE A 253 11.51 -8.10 1.34
CA ILE A 253 10.06 -8.23 1.14
C ILE A 253 9.40 -8.06 2.52
N ILE A 254 8.86 -6.87 2.79
CA ILE A 254 8.38 -6.48 4.12
C ILE A 254 6.91 -6.84 4.35
N ARG A 255 6.12 -7.05 3.30
CA ARG A 255 4.71 -7.44 3.41
C ARG A 255 4.28 -8.29 2.21
N LYS A 256 3.50 -9.35 2.47
CA LYS A 256 2.87 -10.21 1.45
C LYS A 256 1.42 -10.48 1.80
N LYS A 257 0.50 -10.27 0.86
CA LYS A 257 -0.93 -10.55 1.03
C LYS A 257 -1.48 -11.28 -0.19
N VAL A 258 -2.14 -12.41 0.05
CA VAL A 258 -2.76 -13.22 -1.00
C VAL A 258 -4.09 -12.59 -1.41
N GLY A 259 -4.27 -12.34 -2.70
CA GLY A 259 -5.54 -11.89 -3.27
C GLY A 259 -6.47 -13.05 -3.61
N SER A 260 -7.78 -12.80 -3.70
CA SER A 260 -8.76 -13.84 -4.04
C SER A 260 -8.57 -14.40 -5.45
N LYS A 261 -8.05 -13.59 -6.39
CA LYS A 261 -7.70 -13.99 -7.76
C LYS A 261 -8.77 -14.84 -8.45
N GLU A 262 -10.04 -14.46 -8.33
CA GLU A 262 -11.16 -15.33 -8.70
C GLU A 262 -11.24 -15.63 -10.21
N ILE A 263 -10.86 -14.65 -11.02
CA ILE A 263 -10.91 -14.72 -12.48
C ILE A 263 -9.55 -14.40 -13.10
N LYS A 264 -9.28 -14.97 -14.27
CA LYS A 264 -8.12 -14.63 -15.12
C LYS A 264 -8.54 -14.44 -16.56
N MET A 265 -7.94 -13.45 -17.24
CA MET A 265 -8.15 -13.23 -18.66
C MET A 265 -7.17 -14.06 -19.48
N ILE A 266 -7.69 -14.84 -20.43
CA ILE A 266 -6.91 -15.70 -21.32
C ILE A 266 -7.25 -15.43 -22.78
N TYR A 267 -6.44 -15.97 -23.70
CA TYR A 267 -6.74 -15.92 -25.14
C TYR A 267 -8.04 -16.67 -25.46
N GLY A 268 -8.80 -16.14 -26.42
CA GLY A 268 -9.91 -16.86 -27.03
C GLY A 268 -9.43 -18.13 -27.76
N ARG A 269 -10.27 -19.17 -27.81
CA ARG A 269 -9.98 -20.42 -28.55
C ARG A 269 -10.87 -20.53 -29.80
N GLY A 270 -10.28 -20.94 -30.93
CA GLY A 270 -10.98 -21.30 -32.18
C GLY A 270 -11.36 -20.12 -33.08
N ASP A 271 -12.13 -20.39 -34.16
CA ASP A 271 -12.63 -19.42 -35.16
C ASP A 271 -13.62 -18.37 -34.61
N SER A 272 -13.70 -18.21 -33.29
CA SER A 272 -14.58 -17.23 -32.66
C SER A 272 -13.99 -15.82 -32.82
N LYS A 273 -14.84 -14.82 -33.08
CA LYS A 273 -14.44 -13.39 -33.10
C LYS A 273 -13.98 -12.85 -31.72
N VAL A 274 -13.96 -13.69 -30.68
CA VAL A 274 -13.63 -13.31 -29.30
C VAL A 274 -12.12 -13.48 -29.10
N LEU A 275 -11.39 -12.37 -29.03
CA LEU A 275 -9.92 -12.35 -28.95
C LEU A 275 -9.39 -12.75 -27.56
N THR A 276 -10.12 -12.39 -26.51
CA THR A 276 -9.82 -12.71 -25.10
C THR A 276 -11.10 -13.07 -24.35
N ARG A 277 -10.98 -13.84 -23.26
CA ARG A 277 -12.11 -14.19 -22.39
C ARG A 277 -11.68 -14.36 -20.95
N ASN A 278 -12.58 -14.06 -20.01
CA ASN A 278 -12.39 -14.36 -18.60
C ASN A 278 -12.78 -15.81 -18.29
N VAL A 279 -11.99 -16.45 -17.42
CA VAL A 279 -12.25 -17.79 -16.89
C VAL A 279 -11.98 -17.80 -15.39
N ASP A 280 -12.67 -18.68 -14.67
CA ASP A 280 -12.43 -18.88 -13.24
C ASP A 280 -11.04 -19.48 -13.00
N VAL A 281 -10.35 -18.97 -11.99
CA VAL A 281 -9.10 -19.54 -11.48
C VAL A 281 -9.46 -20.73 -10.57
N PRO A 282 -8.80 -21.90 -10.69
CA PRO A 282 -9.00 -23.01 -9.76
C PRO A 282 -8.69 -22.60 -8.31
N GLU A 283 -9.47 -23.10 -7.33
CA GLU A 283 -9.32 -22.75 -5.91
C GLU A 283 -7.89 -22.98 -5.38
N VAL A 284 -7.23 -24.06 -5.81
CA VAL A 284 -5.84 -24.36 -5.44
C VAL A 284 -4.84 -23.29 -5.91
N GLU A 285 -5.09 -22.67 -7.08
CA GLU A 285 -4.27 -21.56 -7.60
C GLU A 285 -4.58 -20.25 -6.86
N ARG A 286 -5.85 -20.00 -6.49
CA ARG A 286 -6.28 -18.80 -5.74
C ARG A 286 -5.55 -18.68 -4.40
N MET A 287 -5.33 -19.82 -3.73
CA MET A 287 -4.67 -19.89 -2.43
C MET A 287 -3.14 -19.75 -2.47
N ARG A 288 -2.54 -19.52 -3.65
CA ARG A 288 -1.10 -19.35 -3.83
C ARG A 288 -0.79 -17.96 -4.36
N PHE A 289 0.39 -17.45 -4.01
CA PHE A 289 0.95 -16.28 -4.67
C PHE A 289 1.24 -16.57 -6.15
N CYS A 290 0.88 -15.64 -7.03
CA CYS A 290 1.12 -15.74 -8.47
C CYS A 290 2.58 -15.45 -8.86
N LEU A 291 3.38 -14.95 -7.90
CA LEU A 291 4.81 -14.67 -8.02
C LEU A 291 5.57 -15.36 -6.89
N SER A 292 6.80 -15.78 -7.18
CA SER A 292 7.78 -16.18 -6.18
C SER A 292 8.54 -14.97 -5.63
N ASP A 293 9.12 -15.11 -4.44
CA ASP A 293 9.93 -14.04 -3.82
C ASP A 293 11.05 -13.54 -4.74
N ALA A 294 11.71 -14.43 -5.49
CA ALA A 294 12.74 -14.06 -6.46
C ALA A 294 12.21 -13.20 -7.62
N GLU A 295 10.98 -13.45 -8.07
CA GLU A 295 10.32 -12.66 -9.11
C GLU A 295 9.87 -11.31 -8.58
N VAL A 296 9.34 -11.26 -7.34
CA VAL A 296 9.01 -10.00 -6.64
C VAL A 296 10.24 -9.10 -6.54
N LEU A 297 11.37 -9.65 -6.11
CA LEU A 297 12.64 -8.91 -6.01
C LEU A 297 13.17 -8.47 -7.37
N LYS A 298 12.99 -9.28 -8.42
CA LYS A 298 13.39 -8.90 -9.79
C LYS A 298 12.53 -7.77 -10.36
N LEU A 299 11.23 -7.80 -10.10
CA LEU A 299 10.32 -6.71 -10.45
C LEU A 299 10.66 -5.42 -9.67
N ALA A 300 11.02 -5.54 -8.38
CA ALA A 300 11.47 -4.39 -7.60
C ALA A 300 12.79 -3.80 -8.16
N GLU A 301 13.73 -4.65 -8.61
CA GLU A 301 14.95 -4.22 -9.31
C GLU A 301 14.62 -3.39 -10.56
N TYR A 302 13.71 -3.89 -11.40
CA TYR A 302 13.28 -3.16 -12.60
C TYR A 302 12.59 -1.84 -12.23
N ALA A 303 11.72 -1.85 -11.23
CA ALA A 303 10.96 -0.67 -10.82
C ALA A 303 11.87 0.44 -10.28
N ILE A 304 12.86 0.10 -9.45
CA ILE A 304 13.84 1.06 -8.92
C ILE A 304 14.70 1.62 -10.07
N ALA A 305 15.18 0.78 -11.00
CA ALA A 305 15.97 1.25 -12.13
C ALA A 305 15.17 2.20 -13.06
N ILE A 306 13.88 1.93 -13.27
CA ILE A 306 12.98 2.81 -14.03
C ILE A 306 12.77 4.14 -13.30
N GLU A 307 12.49 4.11 -11.99
CA GLU A 307 12.33 5.33 -11.18
C GLU A 307 13.61 6.17 -11.15
N ASP A 308 14.77 5.56 -10.95
CA ASP A 308 16.06 6.24 -10.91
C ASP A 308 16.33 6.93 -12.27
N HIS A 309 16.11 6.24 -13.39
CA HIS A 309 16.27 6.79 -14.73
C HIS A 309 15.40 8.03 -14.98
N TYR A 310 14.11 7.95 -14.65
CA TYR A 310 13.20 9.08 -14.83
C TYR A 310 13.49 10.21 -13.84
N SER A 311 13.85 9.89 -12.60
CA SER A 311 14.22 10.89 -11.59
C SER A 311 15.47 11.67 -12.01
N ASP A 312 16.51 10.98 -12.47
CA ASP A 312 17.74 11.59 -12.98
C ASP A 312 17.48 12.48 -14.20
N ARG A 313 16.60 12.02 -15.10
CA ARG A 313 16.27 12.77 -16.32
C ARG A 313 15.48 14.06 -16.05
N TYR A 314 14.56 14.03 -15.09
CA TYR A 314 13.77 15.22 -14.72
C TYR A 314 14.47 16.10 -13.66
N GLY A 315 15.51 15.60 -12.99
CA GLY A 315 16.24 16.31 -11.95
C GLY A 315 15.48 16.44 -10.62
N GLU A 316 14.40 15.67 -10.46
CA GLU A 316 13.55 15.61 -9.27
C GLU A 316 13.05 14.17 -9.08
N ALA A 317 12.71 13.80 -7.83
CA ALA A 317 12.16 12.47 -7.56
C ALA A 317 10.88 12.24 -8.36
N ARG A 318 10.85 11.17 -9.16
CA ARG A 318 9.76 10.85 -10.07
C ARG A 318 9.25 9.43 -9.83
N PRO A 319 8.30 9.25 -8.88
CA PRO A 319 7.68 7.95 -8.66
C PRO A 319 6.93 7.49 -9.92
N MET A 320 6.84 6.18 -10.12
CA MET A 320 6.40 5.55 -11.36
C MET A 320 5.26 4.55 -11.11
N ASP A 321 4.31 4.53 -12.04
CA ASP A 321 3.26 3.52 -12.25
C ASP A 321 3.68 2.65 -13.45
N ILE A 322 3.89 1.36 -13.22
CA ILE A 322 4.51 0.42 -14.15
C ILE A 322 3.64 -0.81 -14.32
N GLU A 323 3.34 -1.19 -15.56
CA GLU A 323 2.66 -2.45 -15.87
C GLU A 323 3.69 -3.53 -16.24
N TRP A 324 3.50 -4.74 -15.74
CA TRP A 324 4.39 -5.88 -16.00
C TRP A 324 3.61 -7.14 -16.40
N ALA A 325 4.29 -8.03 -17.13
CA ALA A 325 3.76 -9.32 -17.54
C ALA A 325 4.83 -10.42 -17.45
N LYS A 326 4.47 -11.58 -16.91
CA LYS A 326 5.28 -12.79 -16.93
C LYS A 326 4.89 -13.65 -18.12
N ASP A 327 5.86 -13.99 -18.96
CA ASP A 327 5.61 -14.88 -20.09
C ASP A 327 5.50 -16.34 -19.60
N GLY A 328 4.37 -17.01 -19.84
CA GLY A 328 4.19 -18.39 -19.39
C GLY A 328 4.94 -19.44 -20.21
N GLY A 329 5.51 -19.09 -21.36
CA GLY A 329 6.34 -19.99 -22.16
C GLY A 329 7.80 -20.00 -21.70
N THR A 330 8.36 -18.81 -21.49
CA THR A 330 9.77 -18.62 -21.12
C THR A 330 10.00 -18.46 -19.62
N GLY A 331 8.97 -18.06 -18.86
CA GLY A 331 9.06 -17.70 -17.44
C GLY A 331 9.64 -16.32 -17.18
N GLU A 332 9.93 -15.53 -18.22
CA GLU A 332 10.60 -14.24 -18.10
C GLU A 332 9.62 -13.10 -17.78
N LEU A 333 10.10 -12.10 -17.03
CA LEU A 333 9.35 -10.92 -16.64
C LEU A 333 9.63 -9.77 -17.62
N PHE A 334 8.56 -9.12 -18.09
CA PHE A 334 8.60 -8.00 -19.01
C PHE A 334 7.89 -6.78 -18.42
N ILE A 335 8.41 -5.59 -18.70
CA ILE A 335 7.74 -4.32 -18.47
C ILE A 335 7.01 -3.93 -19.76
N VAL A 336 5.70 -3.70 -19.66
CA VAL A 336 4.82 -3.46 -20.82
C VAL A 336 4.31 -2.02 -20.90
N GLN A 337 4.48 -1.24 -19.83
CA GLN A 337 4.20 0.20 -19.79
C GLN A 337 4.86 0.80 -18.54
N ALA A 338 5.26 2.07 -18.59
CA ALA A 338 5.60 2.85 -17.41
C ALA A 338 5.22 4.32 -17.63
N ARG A 339 4.80 4.99 -16.57
CA ARG A 339 4.50 6.43 -16.57
C ARG A 339 4.71 7.02 -15.17
N PRO A 340 4.91 8.34 -15.02
CA PRO A 340 4.96 8.96 -13.71
C PRO A 340 3.66 8.75 -12.91
N GLU A 341 3.80 8.56 -11.61
CA GLU A 341 2.70 8.57 -10.63
C GLU A 341 2.33 10.04 -10.33
N THR A 342 1.04 10.38 -10.45
CA THR A 342 0.56 11.78 -10.45
C THR A 342 -0.35 12.14 -9.28
N VAL A 343 -0.82 11.17 -8.49
CA VAL A 343 -1.78 11.40 -7.40
C VAL A 343 -1.06 11.89 -6.16
N GLN A 344 -0.08 11.14 -5.66
CA GLN A 344 0.61 11.47 -4.42
C GLN A 344 1.66 12.56 -4.64
N SER A 345 2.24 12.63 -5.84
CA SER A 345 3.21 13.68 -6.21
C SER A 345 2.62 15.10 -6.22
N GLN A 346 1.29 15.24 -6.29
CA GLN A 346 0.60 16.54 -6.25
C GLN A 346 0.14 16.96 -4.84
N ARG A 347 0.14 16.06 -3.83
CA ARG A 347 -0.24 16.42 -2.46
C ARG A 347 0.82 17.35 -1.84
N ARG A 348 0.35 18.44 -1.25
CA ARG A 348 1.18 19.38 -0.47
C ARG A 348 1.67 18.69 0.80
N ARG A 349 2.95 18.27 0.84
CA ARG A 349 3.60 17.62 2.00
C ARG A 349 3.84 18.57 3.20
N ASP A 350 3.55 19.86 3.05
CA ASP A 350 3.81 20.90 4.05
C ASP A 350 2.65 21.15 5.02
N VAL A 351 1.53 20.46 4.85
CA VAL A 351 0.33 20.60 5.67
C VAL A 351 -0.20 19.21 6.02
N LEU A 352 -0.34 18.93 7.30
CA LEU A 352 -1.02 17.74 7.82
C LEU A 352 -2.48 18.10 8.08
N GLU A 353 -3.40 17.44 7.38
CA GLU A 353 -4.85 17.52 7.61
C GLU A 353 -5.31 16.23 8.31
N THR A 354 -5.93 16.36 9.49
CA THR A 354 -6.50 15.22 10.22
C THR A 354 -8.01 15.39 10.32
N TYR A 355 -8.75 14.43 9.76
CA TYR A 355 -10.22 14.41 9.82
C TYR A 355 -10.65 13.67 11.09
N VAL A 356 -11.41 14.33 11.95
CA VAL A 356 -11.85 13.77 13.23
C VAL A 356 -13.38 13.73 13.24
N LEU A 357 -13.92 12.51 13.33
CA LEU A 357 -15.35 12.28 13.52
C LEU A 357 -15.69 12.57 14.99
N GLU A 358 -16.61 13.51 15.24
CA GLU A 358 -16.93 13.92 16.61
C GLU A 358 -17.85 12.93 17.32
N GLU A 359 -18.67 12.21 16.55
CA GLU A 359 -19.62 11.22 17.06
C GLU A 359 -19.63 9.98 16.16
N LYS A 360 -19.91 8.80 16.73
CA LYS A 360 -20.07 7.55 15.97
C LYS A 360 -21.52 7.09 15.99
N SER A 361 -22.00 6.54 14.88
CA SER A 361 -23.33 5.91 14.78
C SER A 361 -23.24 4.44 14.34
N GLU A 362 -24.38 3.83 14.01
CA GLU A 362 -24.46 2.47 13.46
C GLU A 362 -23.68 2.38 12.14
N VAL A 363 -22.76 1.40 12.05
CA VAL A 363 -22.03 1.08 10.82
C VAL A 363 -22.94 0.25 9.92
N LEU A 364 -23.25 0.78 8.74
CA LEU A 364 -24.10 0.13 7.75
C LEU A 364 -23.29 -0.82 6.84
N VAL A 365 -22.11 -0.38 6.41
CA VAL A 365 -21.27 -1.08 5.43
C VAL A 365 -19.80 -0.88 5.79
N ARG A 366 -18.97 -1.89 5.48
CA ARG A 366 -17.52 -1.89 5.69
C ARG A 366 -16.81 -2.31 4.41
N GLY A 367 -15.65 -1.75 4.13
CA GLY A 367 -14.81 -2.14 3.00
C GLY A 367 -13.38 -1.63 3.15
N SER A 368 -12.59 -1.69 2.09
CA SER A 368 -11.25 -1.11 2.07
C SER A 368 -11.33 0.41 1.91
N SER A 369 -10.66 1.13 2.79
CA SER A 369 -10.56 2.59 2.72
C SER A 369 -9.69 3.05 1.54
N VAL A 370 -10.08 4.14 0.90
CA VAL A 370 -9.31 4.86 -0.12
C VAL A 370 -9.24 6.33 0.28
N GLY A 371 -8.04 6.76 0.69
CA GLY A 371 -7.79 8.08 1.26
C GLY A 371 -7.98 8.09 2.78
N ASP A 372 -8.01 9.28 3.35
CA ASP A 372 -7.96 9.59 4.79
C ASP A 372 -9.10 10.53 5.24
N LYS A 373 -10.01 10.88 4.33
CA LYS A 373 -11.04 11.90 4.53
C LYS A 373 -12.35 11.35 5.07
N ILE A 374 -13.18 12.25 5.58
CA ILE A 374 -14.58 12.01 5.90
C ILE A 374 -15.44 12.87 4.98
N ALA A 375 -16.53 12.30 4.46
CA ALA A 375 -17.55 13.06 3.75
C ALA A 375 -18.94 12.51 4.07
N ALA A 376 -19.96 13.36 3.94
CA ALA A 376 -21.34 13.00 4.23
C ALA A 376 -22.28 13.48 3.14
N GLY A 377 -23.34 12.73 2.88
CA GLY A 377 -24.32 13.04 1.84
C GLY A 377 -25.43 12.02 1.77
N LYS A 378 -26.34 12.19 0.80
CA LYS A 378 -27.39 11.19 0.53
C LYS A 378 -26.83 10.08 -0.35
N ALA A 379 -27.02 8.84 0.04
CA ALA A 379 -26.69 7.68 -0.78
C ALA A 379 -27.51 7.69 -2.07
N HIS A 380 -26.89 7.39 -3.20
CA HIS A 380 -27.58 7.20 -4.47
C HIS A 380 -27.06 5.94 -5.14
N VAL A 381 -27.91 4.90 -5.17
CA VAL A 381 -27.57 3.60 -5.75
C VAL A 381 -27.71 3.68 -7.26
N VAL A 382 -26.61 3.45 -7.95
CA VAL A 382 -26.52 3.40 -9.41
C VAL A 382 -26.11 1.97 -9.77
N PRO A 383 -27.01 1.14 -10.33
CA PRO A 383 -26.66 -0.23 -10.72
C PRO A 383 -25.91 -0.28 -12.06
N ASP A 384 -26.16 0.67 -12.96
CA ASP A 384 -25.56 0.74 -14.28
C ASP A 384 -25.59 2.16 -14.85
N VAL A 385 -24.88 2.35 -15.97
CA VAL A 385 -24.69 3.65 -16.62
C VAL A 385 -25.98 4.36 -17.03
N SER A 386 -27.09 3.64 -17.23
CA SER A 386 -28.38 4.26 -17.61
C SER A 386 -29.00 5.10 -16.48
N VAL A 387 -28.59 4.87 -15.24
CA VAL A 387 -29.09 5.56 -14.04
C VAL A 387 -28.24 6.79 -13.70
N LEU A 388 -27.04 6.93 -14.28
CA LEU A 388 -26.14 8.07 -14.07
C LEU A 388 -26.81 9.45 -14.24
N PRO A 389 -27.72 9.70 -15.20
CA PRO A 389 -28.38 11.00 -15.35
C PRO A 389 -29.26 11.42 -14.16
N SER A 390 -29.60 10.49 -13.26
CA SER A 390 -30.42 10.76 -12.08
C SER A 390 -29.61 11.19 -10.85
N PHE A 391 -28.28 11.05 -10.88
CA PHE A 391 -27.39 11.39 -9.78
C PHE A 391 -27.27 12.90 -9.60
N LYS A 392 -27.19 13.38 -8.35
CA LYS A 392 -27.06 14.81 -8.05
C LYS A 392 -25.71 15.13 -7.40
N PRO A 393 -25.11 16.29 -7.73
CA PRO A 393 -23.90 16.75 -7.08
C PRO A 393 -24.03 16.81 -5.54
N GLY A 394 -23.02 16.31 -4.83
CA GLY A 394 -22.97 16.21 -3.36
C GLY A 394 -23.58 14.94 -2.78
N GLU A 395 -24.12 14.04 -3.61
CA GLU A 395 -24.57 12.71 -3.17
C GLU A 395 -23.39 11.73 -3.02
N VAL A 396 -23.62 10.63 -2.30
CA VAL A 396 -22.67 9.52 -2.15
C VAL A 396 -23.03 8.44 -3.17
N LEU A 397 -22.10 8.16 -4.09
CA LEU A 397 -22.30 7.20 -5.18
C LEU A 397 -22.14 5.76 -4.67
N ILE A 398 -23.18 4.94 -4.81
CA ILE A 398 -23.16 3.51 -4.43
C ILE A 398 -23.30 2.65 -5.69
N ALA A 399 -22.38 1.71 -5.92
CA ALA A 399 -22.35 0.87 -7.13
C ALA A 399 -21.76 -0.53 -6.91
N ASP A 400 -22.03 -1.50 -7.79
CA ASP A 400 -21.36 -2.82 -7.72
C ASP A 400 -19.86 -2.68 -8.08
N THR A 401 -19.59 -1.98 -9.18
CA THR A 401 -18.27 -1.54 -9.62
C THR A 401 -18.43 -0.20 -10.33
N THR A 402 -17.36 0.56 -10.48
CA THR A 402 -17.35 1.73 -11.38
C THR A 402 -16.56 1.42 -12.63
N THR A 403 -17.02 1.95 -13.74
CA THR A 403 -16.25 1.98 -14.98
C THR A 403 -15.85 3.41 -15.32
N PRO A 404 -14.85 3.58 -16.18
CA PRO A 404 -14.55 4.80 -16.93
C PRO A 404 -15.74 5.75 -17.21
N ASP A 405 -16.89 5.23 -17.62
CA ASP A 405 -18.07 6.02 -18.01
C ASP A 405 -18.71 6.82 -16.86
N TRP A 406 -18.35 6.50 -15.62
CA TRP A 406 -18.92 7.06 -14.41
C TRP A 406 -18.18 8.32 -13.94
N GLU A 407 -17.01 8.61 -14.50
CA GLU A 407 -16.15 9.74 -14.11
C GLU A 407 -16.87 11.10 -14.03
N PRO A 408 -17.74 11.50 -14.99
CA PRO A 408 -18.43 12.78 -14.91
C PRO A 408 -19.26 12.91 -13.63
N VAL A 409 -19.86 11.81 -13.20
CA VAL A 409 -20.68 11.72 -11.99
C VAL A 409 -19.78 11.66 -10.74
N MET A 410 -18.73 10.83 -10.76
CA MET A 410 -17.77 10.69 -9.66
C MET A 410 -17.17 12.04 -9.24
N LYS A 411 -16.87 12.93 -10.18
CA LYS A 411 -16.35 14.29 -9.91
C LYS A 411 -17.29 15.16 -9.07
N THR A 412 -18.58 14.88 -9.12
CA THR A 412 -19.59 15.65 -8.40
C THR A 412 -20.02 14.96 -7.11
N ALA A 413 -19.55 13.74 -6.84
CA ALA A 413 -19.92 12.97 -5.66
C ALA A 413 -19.20 13.48 -4.41
N ALA A 414 -19.86 13.38 -3.26
CA ALA A 414 -19.26 13.66 -1.95
C ALA A 414 -18.36 12.50 -1.48
N ALA A 415 -18.75 11.26 -1.79
CA ALA A 415 -18.01 10.03 -1.51
C ALA A 415 -18.43 8.92 -2.47
N ILE A 416 -17.63 7.85 -2.55
CA ILE A 416 -17.90 6.70 -3.43
C ILE A 416 -17.85 5.39 -2.62
N VAL A 417 -18.80 4.49 -2.83
CA VAL A 417 -18.83 3.15 -2.20
C VAL A 417 -19.07 2.09 -3.27
N THR A 418 -18.21 1.08 -3.36
CA THR A 418 -18.36 -0.04 -4.30
C THR A 418 -18.35 -1.41 -3.65
N ASN A 419 -19.21 -2.31 -4.12
CA ASN A 419 -19.22 -3.72 -3.67
C ASN A 419 -17.88 -4.41 -3.98
N LYS A 420 -17.35 -4.21 -5.18
CA LYS A 420 -16.14 -4.86 -5.69
C LYS A 420 -14.99 -3.87 -5.87
N GLY A 421 -13.80 -4.44 -6.04
CA GLY A 421 -12.56 -3.71 -6.30
C GLY A 421 -11.64 -3.65 -5.07
N GLY A 422 -10.33 -3.72 -5.32
CA GLY A 422 -9.28 -3.51 -4.31
C GLY A 422 -8.75 -2.07 -4.35
N ARG A 423 -7.68 -1.83 -3.58
CA ARG A 423 -7.02 -0.51 -3.46
C ARG A 423 -6.47 0.06 -4.77
N THR A 424 -6.33 -0.77 -5.81
CA THR A 424 -5.87 -0.36 -7.15
C THR A 424 -6.99 -0.35 -8.20
N CYS A 425 -8.25 -0.52 -7.81
CA CYS A 425 -9.36 -0.53 -8.76
C CYS A 425 -9.64 0.85 -9.34
N HIS A 426 -10.42 0.91 -10.42
CA HIS A 426 -10.81 2.16 -11.07
C HIS A 426 -11.41 3.18 -10.08
N ALA A 427 -12.35 2.73 -9.22
CA ALA A 427 -12.95 3.58 -8.19
C ALA A 427 -11.86 4.16 -7.27
N ALA A 428 -10.92 3.34 -6.82
CA ALA A 428 -9.87 3.77 -5.90
C ALA A 428 -8.91 4.77 -6.56
N ILE A 429 -8.47 4.52 -7.80
CA ILE A 429 -7.56 5.40 -8.53
C ILE A 429 -8.19 6.78 -8.74
N VAL A 430 -9.41 6.83 -9.29
CA VAL A 430 -10.11 8.08 -9.61
C VAL A 430 -10.47 8.85 -8.33
N SER A 431 -10.93 8.17 -7.29
CA SER A 431 -11.23 8.80 -6.00
C SER A 431 -10.02 9.50 -5.41
N ARG A 432 -8.82 8.90 -5.50
CA ARG A 432 -7.59 9.56 -5.01
C ARG A 432 -7.23 10.77 -5.87
N GLU A 433 -7.30 10.67 -7.20
CA GLU A 433 -7.03 11.79 -8.12
C GLU A 433 -7.94 12.99 -7.86
N LEU A 434 -9.22 12.72 -7.56
CA LEU A 434 -10.21 13.76 -7.25
C LEU A 434 -10.22 14.19 -5.78
N GLY A 435 -9.45 13.52 -4.92
CA GLY A 435 -9.41 13.78 -3.48
C GLY A 435 -10.73 13.51 -2.75
N ILE A 436 -11.53 12.56 -3.25
CA ILE A 436 -12.84 12.15 -2.73
C ILE A 436 -12.67 10.87 -1.89
N PRO A 437 -13.21 10.77 -0.67
CA PRO A 437 -13.14 9.54 0.12
C PRO A 437 -13.92 8.40 -0.55
N ALA A 438 -13.35 7.20 -0.56
CA ALA A 438 -14.05 6.03 -1.08
C ALA A 438 -13.84 4.75 -0.27
N VAL A 439 -14.88 3.91 -0.26
CA VAL A 439 -14.88 2.59 0.36
C VAL A 439 -15.10 1.54 -0.72
N VAL A 440 -14.09 0.74 -1.02
CA VAL A 440 -14.12 -0.25 -2.12
C VAL A 440 -14.07 -1.67 -1.58
N GLY A 441 -14.63 -2.62 -2.32
CA GLY A 441 -14.66 -4.03 -1.87
C GLY A 441 -15.60 -4.23 -0.68
N ALA A 442 -16.70 -3.47 -0.64
CA ALA A 442 -17.66 -3.47 0.45
C ALA A 442 -18.64 -4.67 0.45
N GLY A 443 -18.54 -5.57 -0.53
CA GLY A 443 -19.34 -6.79 -0.62
C GLY A 443 -20.75 -6.54 -1.13
N ASP A 444 -21.64 -6.07 -0.25
CA ASP A 444 -23.10 -6.00 -0.43
C ASP A 444 -23.66 -4.58 -0.19
N ALA A 445 -22.86 -3.55 -0.44
CA ALA A 445 -23.24 -2.15 -0.26
C ALA A 445 -24.47 -1.74 -1.09
N THR A 446 -24.61 -2.25 -2.32
CA THR A 446 -25.78 -1.93 -3.17
C THR A 446 -27.09 -2.52 -2.65
N GLU A 447 -27.01 -3.57 -1.84
CA GLU A 447 -28.14 -4.29 -1.25
C GLU A 447 -28.50 -3.71 0.12
N LEU A 448 -27.50 -3.28 0.90
CA LEU A 448 -27.66 -2.74 2.24
C LEU A 448 -28.03 -1.25 2.27
N LEU A 449 -27.62 -0.48 1.26
CA LEU A 449 -27.88 0.95 1.17
C LEU A 449 -29.02 1.26 0.20
N SER A 450 -29.81 2.29 0.49
CA SER A 450 -30.93 2.72 -0.34
C SER A 450 -30.81 4.18 -0.76
N THR A 451 -31.22 4.47 -1.99
CA THR A 451 -31.19 5.83 -2.55
C THR A 451 -31.99 6.81 -1.69
N GLY A 452 -31.39 7.96 -1.37
CA GLY A 452 -31.95 9.03 -0.54
C GLY A 452 -31.62 8.94 0.95
N LYS A 453 -31.01 7.83 1.42
CA LYS A 453 -30.61 7.66 2.83
C LYS A 453 -29.39 8.53 3.14
N GLU A 454 -29.43 9.27 4.24
CA GLU A 454 -28.29 10.05 4.71
C GLU A 454 -27.23 9.14 5.33
N ILE A 455 -25.98 9.31 4.89
CA ILE A 455 -24.84 8.51 5.33
C ILE A 455 -23.58 9.36 5.46
N THR A 456 -22.66 8.90 6.30
CA THR A 456 -21.32 9.47 6.45
C THR A 456 -20.28 8.40 6.14
N VAL A 457 -19.37 8.70 5.22
CA VAL A 457 -18.29 7.82 4.78
C VAL A 457 -17.00 8.28 5.45
N SER A 458 -16.39 7.41 6.24
CA SER A 458 -15.15 7.67 6.97
C SER A 458 -14.04 6.78 6.44
N CYS A 459 -12.96 7.41 5.98
CA CYS A 459 -11.76 6.74 5.47
C CYS A 459 -10.53 6.92 6.38
N THR A 460 -10.72 7.39 7.61
CA THR A 460 -9.65 7.72 8.58
C THR A 460 -8.88 6.53 9.14
N GLY A 461 -9.15 5.30 8.68
CA GLY A 461 -8.45 4.08 9.06
C GLY A 461 -8.37 3.11 7.89
N GLU A 462 -7.83 1.91 8.13
CA GLU A 462 -7.66 0.90 7.07
C GLU A 462 -9.00 0.37 6.53
N GLU A 463 -9.95 0.13 7.43
CA GLU A 463 -11.31 -0.24 7.11
C GLU A 463 -12.14 1.04 6.87
N GLY A 464 -12.63 1.20 5.65
CA GLY A 464 -13.55 2.27 5.30
C GLY A 464 -14.93 1.97 5.87
N LEU A 465 -15.49 2.91 6.64
CA LEU A 465 -16.74 2.74 7.35
C LEU A 465 -17.83 3.67 6.79
N VAL A 466 -19.01 3.11 6.55
CA VAL A 466 -20.20 3.87 6.17
C VAL A 466 -21.17 3.88 7.34
N TYR A 467 -21.37 5.05 7.93
CA TYR A 467 -22.23 5.29 9.08
C TYR A 467 -23.63 5.74 8.68
N ALA A 468 -24.62 5.42 9.51
CA ALA A 468 -25.97 5.93 9.38
C ALA A 468 -26.06 7.41 9.79
N GLY A 469 -26.67 8.24 8.94
CA GLY A 469 -26.88 9.67 9.19
C GLY A 469 -25.71 10.56 8.77
N ILE A 470 -25.93 11.88 8.79
CA ILE A 470 -24.89 12.90 8.62
C ILE A 470 -24.26 13.16 9.99
N LEU A 471 -23.00 12.78 10.16
CA LEU A 471 -22.26 12.94 11.41
C LEU A 471 -21.34 14.17 11.35
N PRO A 472 -21.24 14.96 12.44
CA PRO A 472 -20.32 16.07 12.50
C PRO A 472 -18.86 15.58 12.51
N PHE A 473 -18.02 16.28 11.76
CA PHE A 473 -16.58 16.10 11.76
C PHE A 473 -15.88 17.45 11.55
N HIS A 474 -14.65 17.57 12.05
CA HIS A 474 -13.77 18.71 11.79
C HIS A 474 -12.46 18.26 11.15
N VAL A 475 -11.72 19.24 10.62
CA VAL A 475 -10.41 19.03 10.00
C VAL A 475 -9.39 19.88 10.75
N ASP A 476 -8.45 19.22 11.41
CA ASP A 476 -7.29 19.88 12.01
C ASP A 476 -6.22 20.07 10.94
N THR A 477 -5.74 21.30 10.76
CA THR A 477 -4.74 21.65 9.76
C THR A 477 -3.48 22.18 10.44
N LEU A 478 -2.35 21.51 10.26
CA LEU A 478 -1.06 21.92 10.85
C LEU A 478 0.01 22.08 9.78
N SER A 479 0.70 23.23 9.77
CA SER A 479 1.85 23.43 8.89
C SER A 479 3.12 22.82 9.51
N LEU A 480 3.82 22.01 8.72
CA LEU A 480 5.04 21.31 9.15
C LEU A 480 6.33 22.09 8.86
N LYS A 481 6.26 23.19 8.10
CA LYS A 481 7.44 23.92 7.58
C LYS A 481 8.29 24.61 8.65
N ASP A 482 7.68 25.04 9.76
CA ASP A 482 8.32 25.89 10.78
C ASP A 482 8.40 25.23 12.16
N LEU A 483 8.16 23.91 12.25
CA LEU A 483 8.18 23.21 13.53
C LEU A 483 9.63 22.94 13.97
N GLU A 484 10.08 23.62 15.03
CA GLU A 484 11.33 23.30 15.72
C GLU A 484 11.29 21.87 16.28
N ARG A 485 12.42 21.15 16.27
CA ARG A 485 12.52 19.83 16.89
C ARG A 485 13.01 19.96 18.34
N PRO A 486 12.38 19.30 19.32
CA PRO A 486 12.87 19.27 20.69
C PRO A 486 14.19 18.50 20.79
N LYS A 487 14.91 18.70 21.90
CA LYS A 487 16.11 17.91 22.24
C LYS A 487 15.75 16.52 22.73
N THR A 488 14.68 16.43 23.51
CA THR A 488 14.07 15.17 23.95
C THR A 488 13.45 14.48 22.74
N GLU A 489 13.81 13.23 22.47
CA GLU A 489 13.33 12.50 21.32
C GLU A 489 11.83 12.17 21.47
N ILE A 490 11.02 12.56 20.49
CA ILE A 490 9.58 12.28 20.46
C ILE A 490 9.34 11.07 19.56
N MET A 491 9.09 9.94 20.19
CA MET A 491 8.84 8.65 19.53
C MET A 491 7.35 8.30 19.54
N MET A 492 6.97 7.25 18.82
CA MET A 492 5.60 6.74 18.80
C MET A 492 5.46 5.34 19.38
N ASN A 493 4.30 5.10 19.98
CA ASN A 493 3.78 3.78 20.31
C ASN A 493 2.96 3.28 19.12
N LEU A 494 3.37 2.16 18.53
CA LEU A 494 2.67 1.57 17.39
C LEU A 494 2.47 0.07 17.61
N ALA A 495 1.36 -0.46 17.12
CA ALA A 495 1.09 -1.89 17.17
C ALA A 495 0.62 -2.42 15.82
N ASN A 496 -0.08 -1.60 15.04
CA ASN A 496 -0.60 -1.95 13.73
C ASN A 496 0.42 -1.64 12.61
N PRO A 497 0.93 -2.66 11.89
CA PRO A 497 1.81 -2.45 10.75
C PRO A 497 1.14 -1.69 9.59
N GLU A 498 -0.18 -1.78 9.44
CA GLU A 498 -0.91 -1.15 8.32
C GLU A 498 -0.94 0.38 8.39
N GLU A 499 -0.78 0.95 9.59
CA GLU A 499 -0.78 2.41 9.79
C GLU A 499 0.64 3.00 9.77
N ALA A 500 1.67 2.14 9.71
CA ALA A 500 3.06 2.55 9.90
C ALA A 500 3.53 3.58 8.87
N PHE A 501 3.20 3.40 7.58
CA PHE A 501 3.59 4.34 6.52
C PHE A 501 2.89 5.70 6.63
N SER A 502 1.68 5.75 7.18
CA SER A 502 0.96 7.00 7.39
C SER A 502 1.58 7.78 8.54
N PHE A 503 1.79 7.12 9.67
CA PHE A 503 2.37 7.76 10.86
C PHE A 503 3.84 8.13 10.71
N SER A 504 4.58 7.49 9.81
CA SER A 504 5.97 7.90 9.54
C SER A 504 6.08 9.30 8.95
N MET A 505 5.00 9.82 8.35
CA MET A 505 4.93 11.20 7.83
C MET A 505 4.76 12.25 8.91
N VAL A 506 4.25 11.87 10.08
CA VAL A 506 4.14 12.77 11.24
C VAL A 506 5.53 12.98 11.83
N PRO A 507 5.98 14.22 12.11
CA PRO A 507 7.33 14.46 12.64
C PRO A 507 7.63 13.68 13.93
N ASN A 508 8.55 12.73 13.85
CA ASN A 508 8.91 11.80 14.94
C ASN A 508 10.41 11.46 14.93
N ASP A 509 10.88 10.85 16.02
CA ASP A 509 12.25 10.33 16.17
C ASP A 509 12.32 8.79 16.16
N GLY A 510 11.26 8.12 15.71
CA GLY A 510 11.17 6.67 15.60
C GLY A 510 10.04 6.06 16.41
N ILE A 511 10.16 4.76 16.72
CA ILE A 511 9.20 4.00 17.53
C ILE A 511 9.84 3.62 18.87
N GLY A 512 9.27 4.11 19.97
CA GLY A 512 9.74 3.79 21.32
C GLY A 512 9.07 2.53 21.90
N LEU A 513 7.96 2.11 21.29
CA LEU A 513 7.30 0.84 21.60
C LEU A 513 6.53 0.30 20.40
N ALA A 514 7.04 -0.76 19.77
CA ALA A 514 6.31 -1.62 18.86
C ALA A 514 5.86 -2.89 19.59
N ARG A 515 4.55 -3.13 19.63
CA ARG A 515 3.93 -4.26 20.35
C ARG A 515 3.68 -5.46 19.43
N LEU A 516 4.24 -6.62 19.76
CA LEU A 516 4.03 -7.84 18.99
C LEU A 516 2.64 -8.45 19.17
N GLU A 517 1.95 -8.14 20.26
CA GLU A 517 0.67 -8.77 20.62
C GLU A 517 -0.40 -8.52 19.57
N PHE A 518 -0.43 -7.34 18.97
CA PHE A 518 -1.35 -7.04 17.87
C PHE A 518 -1.03 -7.90 16.65
N ILE A 519 0.26 -8.05 16.32
CA ILE A 519 0.67 -8.86 15.16
C ILE A 519 0.25 -10.33 15.38
N ILE A 520 0.50 -10.85 16.58
CA ILE A 520 0.17 -12.23 16.95
C ILE A 520 -1.35 -12.43 16.97
N ASN A 521 -2.14 -11.54 17.56
CA ASN A 521 -3.60 -11.68 17.63
C ASN A 521 -4.28 -11.51 16.27
N SER A 522 -3.88 -10.50 15.49
CA SER A 522 -4.62 -10.09 14.29
C SER A 522 -4.20 -10.88 13.05
N TYR A 523 -2.91 -11.17 12.88
CA TYR A 523 -2.39 -11.80 11.66
C TYR A 523 -1.97 -13.26 11.85
N ILE A 524 -1.48 -13.65 13.03
CA ILE A 524 -1.03 -15.03 13.30
C ILE A 524 -2.16 -15.89 13.89
N LYS A 525 -2.91 -15.37 14.86
CA LYS A 525 -4.09 -15.98 15.53
C LYS A 525 -3.87 -17.29 16.28
N ILE A 526 -2.72 -17.96 16.07
CA ILE A 526 -2.42 -19.31 16.57
C ILE A 526 -1.38 -19.23 17.69
N HIS A 527 -1.58 -20.03 18.73
CA HIS A 527 -0.59 -20.15 19.79
C HIS A 527 0.74 -20.73 19.25
N PRO A 528 1.91 -20.13 19.54
CA PRO A 528 3.20 -20.58 18.99
C PRO A 528 3.46 -22.06 19.24
N MET A 529 3.19 -22.55 20.45
CA MET A 529 3.40 -23.97 20.78
C MET A 529 2.41 -24.91 20.09
N ALA A 530 1.24 -24.43 19.64
CA ALA A 530 0.33 -25.24 18.82
C ALA A 530 0.84 -25.43 17.39
N LEU A 531 1.71 -24.52 16.91
CA LEU A 531 2.41 -24.67 15.63
C LEU A 531 3.59 -25.64 15.73
N VAL A 532 4.33 -25.59 16.85
CA VAL A 532 5.47 -26.48 17.14
C VAL A 532 5.00 -27.89 17.49
N HIS A 533 3.92 -28.01 18.27
CA HIS A 533 3.38 -29.28 18.75
C HIS A 533 1.90 -29.46 18.38
N PRO A 534 1.57 -29.52 17.07
CA PRO A 534 0.19 -29.73 16.65
C PRO A 534 -0.40 -31.05 17.21
N GLU A 535 0.44 -32.06 17.49
CA GLU A 535 0.02 -33.34 18.07
C GLU A 535 -0.57 -33.24 19.48
N LYS A 536 -0.32 -32.14 20.20
CA LYS A 536 -0.88 -31.89 21.55
C LYS A 536 -2.28 -31.25 21.49
N VAL A 537 -2.71 -30.76 20.34
CA VAL A 537 -4.04 -30.18 20.14
C VAL A 537 -5.03 -31.31 19.85
N ALA A 538 -5.91 -31.59 20.82
CA ALA A 538 -6.82 -32.73 20.72
C ALA A 538 -8.07 -32.46 19.85
N ASP A 539 -8.49 -31.21 19.69
CA ASP A 539 -9.69 -30.85 18.93
C ASP A 539 -9.44 -30.88 17.41
N PRO A 540 -10.11 -31.76 16.64
CA PRO A 540 -9.93 -31.85 15.20
C PRO A 540 -10.33 -30.57 14.45
N LYS A 541 -11.30 -29.82 14.97
CA LYS A 541 -11.75 -28.57 14.33
C LYS A 541 -10.66 -27.50 14.42
N THR A 542 -10.07 -27.33 15.60
CA THR A 542 -8.93 -26.44 15.83
C THR A 542 -7.76 -26.81 14.92
N LEU A 543 -7.42 -28.10 14.78
CA LEU A 543 -6.37 -28.55 13.86
C LEU A 543 -6.65 -28.19 12.40
N GLN A 544 -7.89 -28.38 11.94
CA GLN A 544 -8.28 -28.03 10.58
C GLN A 544 -8.17 -26.52 10.31
N GLU A 545 -8.49 -25.69 11.30
CA GLU A 545 -8.35 -24.24 11.21
C GLU A 545 -6.88 -23.80 11.19
N ILE A 546 -6.03 -24.41 12.02
CA ILE A 546 -4.56 -24.24 11.96
C ILE A 546 -4.03 -24.62 10.57
N GLU A 547 -4.45 -25.76 10.02
CA GLU A 547 -4.05 -26.19 8.67
C GLU A 547 -4.53 -25.24 7.57
N SER A 548 -5.70 -24.63 7.74
CA SER A 548 -6.22 -23.63 6.81
C SER A 548 -5.36 -22.36 6.80
N LEU A 549 -5.03 -21.83 7.98
CA LEU A 549 -4.24 -20.61 8.16
C LEU A 549 -2.77 -20.79 7.75
N THR A 550 -2.19 -21.95 8.03
CA THR A 550 -0.79 -22.26 7.72
C THR A 550 -0.58 -22.78 6.29
N ARG A 551 -1.65 -22.88 5.50
CA ARG A 551 -1.60 -23.36 4.12
C ARG A 551 -0.74 -22.43 3.26
N GLY A 552 0.16 -23.02 2.47
CA GLY A 552 1.03 -22.28 1.56
C GLY A 552 2.39 -21.87 2.16
N PHE A 553 2.59 -22.10 3.46
CA PHE A 553 3.89 -21.93 4.12
C PHE A 553 4.69 -23.23 4.12
N ALA A 554 6.02 -23.13 4.18
CA ALA A 554 6.92 -24.29 4.16
C ALA A 554 6.71 -25.21 5.37
N SER A 555 6.35 -24.64 6.52
CA SER A 555 5.96 -25.34 7.73
C SER A 555 5.04 -24.47 8.60
N LYS A 556 4.45 -25.04 9.64
CA LYS A 556 3.62 -24.31 10.60
C LYS A 556 4.44 -23.27 11.38
N GLU A 557 5.69 -23.58 11.67
CA GLU A 557 6.65 -22.66 12.29
C GLU A 557 7.04 -21.53 11.33
N ALA A 558 7.25 -21.84 10.05
CA ALA A 558 7.57 -20.83 9.03
C ALA A 558 6.45 -19.80 8.89
N TYR A 559 5.18 -20.21 9.01
CA TYR A 559 4.03 -19.30 9.05
C TYR A 559 4.18 -18.24 10.16
N PHE A 560 4.50 -18.66 11.39
CA PHE A 560 4.71 -17.73 12.50
C PHE A 560 5.87 -16.77 12.23
N VAL A 561 7.01 -17.32 11.82
CA VAL A 561 8.24 -16.56 11.58
C VAL A 561 8.04 -15.53 10.47
N GLU A 562 7.44 -15.93 9.34
CA GLU A 562 7.18 -15.03 8.21
C GLU A 562 6.17 -13.95 8.57
N LYS A 563 5.04 -14.29 9.20
CA LYS A 563 4.03 -13.28 9.56
C LYS A 563 4.49 -12.29 10.60
N LEU A 564 5.26 -12.75 11.60
CA LEU A 564 5.84 -11.86 12.58
C LEU A 564 6.92 -10.96 11.95
N ALA A 565 7.77 -11.52 11.07
CA ALA A 565 8.78 -10.76 10.35
C ALA A 565 8.14 -9.71 9.41
N GLU A 566 7.07 -10.04 8.70
CA GLU A 566 6.31 -9.09 7.86
C GLU A 566 5.78 -7.91 8.69
N GLY A 567 5.09 -8.20 9.81
CA GLY A 567 4.55 -7.14 10.67
C GLY A 567 5.63 -6.23 11.25
N VAL A 568 6.71 -6.81 11.79
CA VAL A 568 7.81 -6.03 12.39
C VAL A 568 8.62 -5.27 11.35
N SER A 569 8.95 -5.90 10.21
CA SER A 569 9.73 -5.24 9.16
C SER A 569 8.96 -4.09 8.51
N THR A 570 7.64 -4.19 8.38
CA THR A 570 6.81 -3.08 7.89
C THR A 570 6.92 -1.86 8.80
N ILE A 571 6.85 -2.06 10.13
CA ILE A 571 7.03 -0.98 11.10
C ILE A 571 8.46 -0.44 11.04
N ALA A 572 9.47 -1.31 11.08
CA ALA A 572 10.87 -0.89 11.06
C ALA A 572 11.27 -0.15 9.78
N ALA A 573 10.74 -0.57 8.62
CA ALA A 573 10.95 0.07 7.34
C ALA A 573 10.30 1.45 7.26
N ALA A 574 9.08 1.62 7.79
CA ALA A 574 8.37 2.90 7.77
C ALA A 574 9.14 4.04 8.46
N PHE A 575 9.90 3.73 9.50
CA PHE A 575 10.64 4.71 10.30
C PHE A 575 12.14 4.72 10.02
N TYR A 576 12.64 3.89 9.09
CA TYR A 576 14.06 3.77 8.80
C TYR A 576 14.68 5.11 8.35
N PRO A 577 15.90 5.46 8.77
CA PRO A 577 16.82 4.71 9.64
C PRO A 577 16.63 4.99 11.15
N LYS A 578 15.54 5.64 11.56
CA LYS A 578 15.27 5.97 12.97
C LYS A 578 15.07 4.70 13.80
N PRO A 579 15.44 4.70 15.10
CA PRO A 579 15.31 3.52 15.95
C PRO A 579 13.86 3.05 16.08
N VAL A 580 13.68 1.73 16.03
CA VAL A 580 12.40 1.06 16.28
C VAL A 580 12.60 0.02 17.39
N VAL A 581 12.07 0.33 18.57
CA VAL A 581 12.11 -0.54 19.74
C VAL A 581 10.93 -1.50 19.72
N VAL A 582 11.18 -2.77 19.39
CA VAL A 582 10.19 -3.84 19.45
C VAL A 582 10.25 -4.53 20.80
N ARG A 583 9.12 -4.56 21.50
CA ARG A 583 8.97 -5.35 22.73
C ARG A 583 8.64 -6.79 22.36
N MET A 584 9.45 -7.74 22.81
CA MET A 584 9.15 -9.17 22.68
C MET A 584 7.80 -9.51 23.34
N SER A 585 7.18 -10.64 23.00
CA SER A 585 5.78 -10.89 23.40
C SER A 585 5.57 -10.88 24.92
N ASP A 586 4.63 -10.09 25.40
CA ASP A 586 4.35 -9.90 26.84
C ASP A 586 2.93 -10.34 27.22
N PHE A 587 2.37 -11.29 26.46
CA PHE A 587 1.08 -11.88 26.78
C PHE A 587 1.08 -12.58 28.14
N LYS A 588 -0.02 -12.39 28.86
CA LYS A 588 -0.40 -13.18 30.04
C LYS A 588 -0.88 -14.58 29.58
N THR A 589 -0.86 -15.55 30.50
CA THR A 589 -1.30 -16.93 30.25
C THR A 589 -2.74 -17.02 29.71
N ASN A 590 -3.66 -16.24 30.28
CA ASN A 590 -5.05 -16.16 29.84
C ASN A 590 -5.22 -15.57 28.43
N GLU A 591 -4.35 -14.64 28.02
CA GLU A 591 -4.38 -14.08 26.67
C GLU A 591 -3.87 -15.09 25.64
N TYR A 592 -2.76 -15.77 25.95
CA TYR A 592 -2.27 -16.88 25.13
C TYR A 592 -3.29 -18.02 25.01
N ALA A 593 -4.04 -18.31 26.08
CA ALA A 593 -5.06 -19.35 26.08
C ALA A 593 -6.20 -19.09 25.08
N ASN A 594 -6.45 -17.82 24.76
CA ASN A 594 -7.47 -17.39 23.81
C ASN A 594 -7.05 -17.52 22.35
N LEU A 595 -5.75 -17.71 22.07
CA LEU A 595 -5.29 -18.01 20.72
C LEU A 595 -5.72 -19.41 20.29
N LEU A 596 -5.80 -19.64 18.98
CA LEU A 596 -6.15 -20.95 18.45
C LEU A 596 -5.15 -22.02 18.93
N GLY A 597 -5.67 -23.04 19.61
CA GLY A 597 -4.88 -24.11 20.23
C GLY A 597 -4.19 -23.74 21.56
N GLY A 598 -4.35 -22.52 22.07
CA GLY A 598 -3.65 -22.02 23.26
C GLY A 598 -4.02 -22.71 24.56
N SER A 599 -5.30 -23.04 24.75
CA SER A 599 -5.81 -23.70 25.98
C SER A 599 -5.15 -25.04 26.31
N TYR A 600 -4.47 -25.68 25.36
CA TYR A 600 -3.72 -26.93 25.58
C TYR A 600 -2.32 -26.73 26.16
N PHE A 601 -1.81 -25.49 26.11
CA PHE A 601 -0.45 -25.15 26.53
C PHE A 601 -0.43 -24.20 27.73
N GLU A 602 -1.56 -23.54 28.01
CA GLU A 602 -1.67 -22.52 29.03
C GLU A 602 -2.32 -23.05 30.32
N MET A 603 -1.80 -22.58 31.45
CA MET A 603 -2.30 -22.90 32.78
C MET A 603 -3.18 -21.78 33.31
N GLU A 604 -4.21 -22.13 34.09
CA GLU A 604 -5.02 -21.14 34.78
C GLU A 604 -4.23 -20.54 35.95
N GLU A 605 -4.16 -19.21 36.00
CA GLU A 605 -3.48 -18.47 37.05
C GLU A 605 -4.46 -17.57 37.78
N SER A 606 -4.37 -17.51 39.11
CA SER A 606 -5.23 -16.64 39.91
C SER A 606 -4.94 -15.15 39.71
N ASN A 607 -3.70 -14.79 39.35
CA ASN A 607 -3.28 -13.41 39.09
C ASN A 607 -2.39 -13.34 37.84
N PRO A 608 -2.97 -13.36 36.62
CA PRO A 608 -2.19 -13.38 35.38
C PRO A 608 -1.26 -12.19 35.20
N MET A 609 -1.57 -11.02 35.81
CA MET A 609 -0.74 -9.80 35.73
C MET A 609 0.69 -10.04 36.24
N ILE A 610 0.85 -10.75 37.35
CA ILE A 610 2.15 -11.09 37.96
C ILE A 610 2.59 -12.53 37.68
N GLY A 611 1.87 -13.24 36.79
CA GLY A 611 2.02 -14.66 36.48
C GLY A 611 3.10 -15.01 35.44
N PHE A 612 2.91 -16.11 34.72
CA PHE A 612 3.87 -16.67 33.77
C PHE A 612 3.92 -15.92 32.43
N ARG A 613 4.64 -14.79 32.42
CA ARG A 613 4.82 -13.87 31.27
C ARG A 613 6.22 -13.25 31.19
N GLY A 614 6.48 -12.51 30.12
CA GLY A 614 7.74 -11.80 29.85
C GLY A 614 8.98 -12.69 29.97
N ALA A 615 10.07 -12.13 30.49
CA ALA A 615 11.38 -12.79 30.58
C ALA A 615 11.32 -14.24 31.11
N SER A 616 10.56 -14.47 32.18
CA SER A 616 10.44 -15.79 32.82
C SER A 616 9.89 -16.89 31.91
N ARG A 617 9.09 -16.52 30.91
CA ARG A 617 8.51 -17.45 29.94
C ARG A 617 9.50 -17.84 28.84
N TYR A 618 10.39 -16.93 28.45
CA TYR A 618 11.23 -17.09 27.26
C TYR A 618 12.26 -18.21 27.35
N PHE A 619 12.79 -18.48 28.55
CA PHE A 619 13.78 -19.54 28.76
C PHE A 619 13.19 -20.81 29.39
N ASP A 620 11.90 -20.83 29.74
CA ASP A 620 11.26 -21.97 30.37
C ASP A 620 10.97 -23.07 29.35
N GLU A 621 11.21 -24.33 29.71
CA GLU A 621 11.02 -25.50 28.84
C GLU A 621 9.59 -25.63 28.29
N ARG A 622 8.59 -25.04 28.96
CA ARG A 622 7.19 -25.04 28.47
C ARG A 622 6.98 -24.16 27.23
N TYR A 623 7.82 -23.15 27.00
CA TYR A 623 7.59 -22.14 25.96
C TYR A 623 8.84 -21.74 25.16
N ARG A 624 10.05 -22.13 25.55
CA ARG A 624 11.30 -21.69 24.89
C ARG A 624 11.34 -21.91 23.37
N GLU A 625 10.66 -22.94 22.86
CA GLU A 625 10.52 -23.17 21.41
C GLU A 625 9.63 -22.13 20.72
N GLY A 626 8.61 -21.61 21.42
CA GLY A 626 7.83 -20.46 20.99
C GLY A 626 8.66 -19.17 20.93
N PHE A 627 9.46 -18.91 21.97
CA PHE A 627 10.39 -17.76 21.97
C PHE A 627 11.46 -17.87 20.87
N ALA A 628 11.91 -19.07 20.55
CA ALA A 628 12.80 -19.32 19.41
C ALA A 628 12.17 -18.90 18.06
N LEU A 629 10.84 -19.00 17.91
CA LEU A 629 10.16 -18.49 16.71
C LEU A 629 10.23 -16.97 16.61
N GLU A 630 10.01 -16.26 17.72
CA GLU A 630 10.15 -14.80 17.76
C GLU A 630 11.59 -14.36 17.45
N CYS A 631 12.58 -15.02 18.05
CA CYS A 631 13.99 -14.75 17.78
C CYS A 631 14.35 -14.96 16.31
N ARG A 632 13.87 -16.05 15.68
CA ARG A 632 14.08 -16.30 14.25
C ARG A 632 13.46 -15.21 13.37
N ALA A 633 12.28 -14.71 13.73
CA ALA A 633 11.64 -13.60 13.01
C ALA A 633 12.47 -12.32 13.12
N MET A 634 12.89 -11.92 14.34
CA MET A 634 13.71 -10.72 14.53
C MET A 634 15.06 -10.83 13.81
N LYS A 635 15.70 -12.00 13.84
CA LYS A 635 16.94 -12.27 13.12
C LYS A 635 16.74 -12.11 11.61
N LYS A 636 15.66 -12.64 11.04
CA LYS A 636 15.31 -12.47 9.63
C LYS A 636 15.16 -10.99 9.25
N VAL A 637 14.44 -10.21 10.06
CA VAL A 637 14.25 -8.77 9.84
C VAL A 637 15.58 -8.03 9.79
N ARG A 638 16.50 -8.31 10.72
CA ARG A 638 17.79 -7.61 10.78
C ARG A 638 18.78 -8.09 9.73
N ASP A 639 18.93 -9.40 9.56
CA ASP A 639 20.03 -9.99 8.79
C ASP A 639 19.68 -10.24 7.32
N GLU A 640 18.43 -10.62 7.01
CA GLU A 640 18.01 -10.87 5.62
C GLU A 640 17.40 -9.61 4.97
N MET A 641 16.66 -8.80 5.74
CA MET A 641 16.02 -7.58 5.26
C MET A 641 16.84 -6.30 5.51
N GLY A 642 17.91 -6.37 6.31
CA GLY A 642 18.83 -5.25 6.55
C GLY A 642 18.30 -4.15 7.48
N LEU A 643 17.21 -4.40 8.20
CA LEU A 643 16.57 -3.41 9.07
C LEU A 643 17.28 -3.37 10.43
N ALA A 644 18.51 -2.86 10.41
CA ALA A 644 19.40 -2.80 11.58
C ALA A 644 18.96 -1.76 12.63
N ASN A 645 18.03 -0.86 12.29
CA ASN A 645 17.40 0.09 13.21
C ASN A 645 16.44 -0.58 14.22
N LEU A 646 16.22 -1.89 14.10
CA LEU A 646 15.45 -2.69 15.05
C LEU A 646 16.23 -2.92 16.36
N ILE A 647 15.67 -2.42 17.46
CA ILE A 647 16.11 -2.63 18.85
C ILE A 647 15.13 -3.61 19.51
N LEU A 648 15.64 -4.59 20.25
CA LEU A 648 14.79 -5.57 20.94
C LEU A 648 14.65 -5.22 22.41
N MET A 649 13.44 -5.29 22.94
CA MET A 649 13.15 -4.99 24.35
C MET A 649 12.54 -6.18 25.06
N ILE A 650 13.12 -6.54 26.21
CA ILE A 650 12.67 -7.64 27.07
C ILE A 650 11.70 -7.10 28.13
N PRO A 651 10.42 -7.51 28.10
CA PRO A 651 9.46 -7.16 29.13
C PRO A 651 9.54 -8.07 30.36
N PHE A 652 9.00 -7.56 31.46
CA PHE A 652 8.71 -8.26 32.71
C PHE A 652 9.91 -9.05 33.28
N CYS A 653 11.10 -8.47 33.17
CA CYS A 653 12.35 -9.05 33.67
C CYS A 653 12.52 -8.79 35.17
N ARG A 654 12.21 -9.76 36.02
CA ARG A 654 12.11 -9.57 37.48
C ARG A 654 13.46 -9.48 38.16
N THR A 655 14.44 -10.24 37.68
CA THR A 655 15.74 -10.39 38.34
C THR A 655 16.88 -10.39 37.32
N LEU A 656 18.09 -10.07 37.78
CA LEU A 656 19.31 -10.14 36.97
C LEU A 656 19.52 -11.55 36.37
N GLU A 657 19.12 -12.60 37.10
CA GLU A 657 19.26 -13.97 36.63
C GLU A 657 18.28 -14.31 35.50
N GLU A 658 17.05 -13.78 35.55
CA GLU A 658 16.13 -13.86 34.40
C GLU A 658 16.73 -13.14 33.19
N GLY A 659 17.29 -11.94 33.39
CA GLY A 659 17.95 -11.18 32.34
C GLY A 659 19.07 -11.97 31.66
N ARG A 660 19.97 -12.59 32.44
CA ARG A 660 21.05 -13.44 31.90
C ARG A 660 20.51 -14.64 31.12
N LYS A 661 19.47 -15.31 31.63
CA LYS A 661 18.87 -16.48 30.97
C LYS A 661 18.19 -16.13 29.65
N VAL A 662 17.46 -15.02 29.59
CA VAL A 662 16.84 -14.54 28.35
C VAL A 662 17.90 -14.19 27.31
N LEU A 663 18.93 -13.41 27.70
CA LEU A 663 20.02 -13.05 26.79
C LEU A 663 20.76 -14.29 26.26
N ALA A 664 21.01 -15.28 27.11
CA ALA A 664 21.59 -16.55 26.70
C ALA A 664 20.67 -17.35 25.75
N GLU A 665 19.35 -17.30 25.93
CA GLU A 665 18.41 -17.94 25.01
C GLU A 665 18.33 -17.20 23.67
N MET A 666 18.41 -15.87 23.67
CA MET A 666 18.53 -15.07 22.44
C MET A 666 19.81 -15.41 21.67
N GLU A 667 20.95 -15.51 22.37
CA GLU A 667 22.24 -15.87 21.78
C GLU A 667 22.19 -17.27 21.13
N LYS A 668 21.58 -18.26 21.79
CA LYS A 668 21.36 -19.61 21.19
C LYS A 668 20.55 -19.56 19.89
N ASN A 669 19.66 -18.58 19.75
CA ASN A 669 18.84 -18.36 18.57
C ASN A 669 19.49 -17.37 17.56
N GLY A 670 20.75 -17.00 17.76
CA GLY A 670 21.52 -16.18 16.83
C GLY A 670 21.29 -14.68 16.95
N LEU A 671 20.78 -14.20 18.09
CA LEU A 671 20.65 -12.78 18.43
C LEU A 671 21.62 -12.42 19.55
N VAL A 672 22.81 -11.95 19.18
CA VAL A 672 23.88 -11.61 20.12
C VAL A 672 24.00 -10.09 20.26
N ARG A 673 23.92 -9.57 21.49
CA ARG A 673 24.05 -8.13 21.77
C ARG A 673 25.39 -7.61 21.23
N GLY A 674 25.34 -6.52 20.46
CA GLY A 674 26.50 -5.91 19.79
C GLY A 674 26.82 -6.47 18.41
N GLU A 675 26.41 -7.70 18.07
CA GLU A 675 26.60 -8.24 16.72
C GLU A 675 25.63 -7.58 15.74
N ASN A 676 26.15 -7.20 14.57
CA ASN A 676 25.41 -6.41 13.58
C ASN A 676 24.75 -5.15 14.20
N GLY A 677 25.31 -4.60 15.28
CA GLY A 677 24.76 -3.45 16.01
C GLY A 677 23.49 -3.73 16.83
N LEU A 678 23.18 -5.00 17.15
CA LEU A 678 21.99 -5.34 17.93
C LEU A 678 22.06 -4.71 19.34
N GLN A 679 21.10 -3.85 19.65
CA GLN A 679 20.86 -3.35 21.00
C GLN A 679 19.73 -4.13 21.65
N VAL A 680 19.88 -4.40 22.95
CA VAL A 680 18.84 -5.05 23.76
C VAL A 680 18.48 -4.17 24.95
N TYR A 681 17.24 -3.71 25.00
CA TYR A 681 16.68 -2.94 26.10
C TYR A 681 15.92 -3.84 27.06
N VAL A 682 15.70 -3.35 28.27
CA VAL A 682 14.77 -3.95 29.24
C VAL A 682 13.66 -2.97 29.55
N MET A 683 12.44 -3.48 29.64
CA MET A 683 11.32 -2.68 30.11
C MET A 683 11.46 -2.52 31.63
N CYS A 684 11.68 -1.28 32.07
CA CYS A 684 11.85 -0.92 33.47
C CYS A 684 10.47 -0.69 34.10
N GLU A 685 9.80 -1.78 34.44
CA GLU A 685 8.39 -1.77 34.83
C GLU A 685 8.11 -2.48 36.15
N ILE A 686 9.14 -3.05 36.78
CA ILE A 686 9.06 -3.70 38.09
C ILE A 686 9.90 -2.88 39.08
N PRO A 687 9.44 -2.62 40.32
CA PRO A 687 10.21 -1.86 41.30
C PRO A 687 11.64 -2.37 41.52
N ASN A 688 11.86 -3.69 41.41
CA ASN A 688 13.19 -4.28 41.49
C ASN A 688 14.13 -3.86 40.34
N ASN A 689 13.61 -3.55 39.13
CA ASN A 689 14.41 -2.98 38.05
C ASN A 689 14.98 -1.63 38.44
N VAL A 690 14.18 -0.79 39.10
CA VAL A 690 14.57 0.56 39.52
C VAL A 690 15.58 0.50 40.67
N LEU A 691 15.34 -0.41 41.64
CA LEU A 691 16.23 -0.58 42.79
C LEU A 691 17.62 -1.11 42.41
N LEU A 692 17.70 -1.96 41.37
CA LEU A 692 18.94 -2.59 40.89
C LEU A 692 19.34 -2.09 39.49
N ILE A 693 18.99 -0.86 39.15
CA ILE A 693 19.16 -0.35 37.79
C ILE A 693 20.63 -0.30 37.35
N ASP A 694 21.56 -0.10 38.29
CA ASP A 694 22.99 -0.10 38.01
C ASP A 694 23.44 -1.49 37.54
N GLU A 695 23.01 -2.56 38.21
CA GLU A 695 23.31 -3.94 37.84
C GLU A 695 22.58 -4.38 36.56
N PHE A 696 21.33 -3.94 36.36
CA PHE A 696 20.63 -4.19 35.10
C PHE A 696 21.33 -3.48 33.92
N SER A 697 21.98 -2.34 34.14
CA SER A 697 22.69 -1.59 33.09
C SER A 697 23.93 -2.30 32.54
N GLU A 698 24.44 -3.31 33.24
CA GLU A 698 25.50 -4.19 32.72
C GLU A 698 24.95 -5.17 31.67
N LEU A 699 23.68 -5.57 31.81
CA LEU A 699 23.01 -6.57 30.98
C LEU A 699 22.27 -5.98 29.78
N PHE A 700 21.84 -4.71 29.84
CA PHE A 700 21.02 -4.08 28.81
C PHE A 700 21.62 -2.75 28.33
N ASP A 701 21.34 -2.39 27.07
CA ASP A 701 21.86 -1.17 26.43
C ASP A 701 21.03 0.08 26.73
N GLY A 702 19.81 -0.11 27.24
CA GLY A 702 18.87 0.94 27.55
C GLY A 702 17.66 0.43 28.34
N PHE A 703 16.90 1.39 28.84
CA PHE A 703 15.71 1.17 29.65
C PHE A 703 14.52 1.87 29.00
N SER A 704 13.40 1.17 28.88
CA SER A 704 12.11 1.80 28.57
C SER A 704 11.18 1.66 29.77
N ILE A 705 10.81 2.77 30.39
CA ILE A 705 9.99 2.78 31.59
C ILE A 705 8.56 2.45 31.21
N GLY A 706 8.06 1.30 31.65
CA GLY A 706 6.67 0.90 31.51
C GLY A 706 5.85 1.48 32.64
N SER A 707 5.37 2.72 32.50
CA SER A 707 4.69 3.44 33.59
C SER A 707 3.47 2.68 34.12
N ASN A 708 2.75 1.96 33.25
CA ASN A 708 1.53 1.27 33.61
C ASN A 708 1.77 0.14 34.64
N ASP A 709 2.65 -0.81 34.33
CA ASP A 709 2.97 -1.92 35.22
C ASP A 709 3.79 -1.44 36.43
N LEU A 710 4.64 -0.42 36.25
CA LEU A 710 5.37 0.18 37.37
C LEU A 710 4.44 0.82 38.40
N THR A 711 3.41 1.54 37.95
CA THR A 711 2.37 2.10 38.82
C THR A 711 1.60 1.01 39.55
N GLN A 712 1.12 -0.01 38.82
CA GLN A 712 0.39 -1.14 39.42
C GLN A 712 1.19 -1.81 40.54
N LEU A 713 2.47 -2.09 40.31
CA LEU A 713 3.32 -2.77 41.27
C LEU A 713 3.82 -1.87 42.40
N THR A 714 3.96 -0.57 42.15
CA THR A 714 4.36 0.40 43.19
C THR A 714 3.22 0.68 44.16
N LEU A 715 2.00 0.82 43.65
CA LEU A 715 0.81 1.11 44.46
C LEU A 715 0.12 -0.16 44.97
N GLY A 716 0.40 -1.32 44.38
CA GLY A 716 -0.29 -2.57 44.69
C GLY A 716 -1.73 -2.60 44.17
N VAL A 717 -1.96 -1.99 43.01
CA VAL A 717 -3.29 -1.82 42.39
C VAL A 717 -3.34 -2.61 41.09
N ASP A 718 -4.45 -3.34 40.87
CA ASP A 718 -4.80 -3.88 39.57
C ASP A 718 -5.73 -2.88 38.87
N ARG A 719 -5.29 -2.33 37.74
CA ARG A 719 -6.07 -1.34 36.99
C ARG A 719 -7.31 -1.93 36.33
N ASP A 720 -7.31 -3.23 36.06
CA ASP A 720 -8.44 -3.95 35.48
C ASP A 720 -9.53 -4.19 36.55
N SER A 721 -9.22 -3.90 37.83
CA SER A 721 -10.18 -3.91 38.93
C SER A 721 -11.03 -2.65 38.95
N GLU A 722 -12.33 -2.78 38.60
CA GLU A 722 -13.30 -1.68 38.67
C GLU A 722 -13.38 -1.02 40.07
N LEU A 723 -13.04 -1.77 41.13
CA LEU A 723 -13.07 -1.28 42.52
C LEU A 723 -11.90 -0.35 42.86
N LEU A 724 -10.75 -0.51 42.19
CA LEU A 724 -9.51 0.20 42.49
C LEU A 724 -9.03 1.09 41.34
N ALA A 725 -9.74 1.14 40.22
CA ALA A 725 -9.40 1.97 39.07
C ALA A 725 -9.20 3.46 39.44
N ALA A 726 -9.92 3.97 40.45
CA ALA A 726 -9.76 5.35 40.93
C ALA A 726 -8.44 5.61 41.69
N GLU A 727 -7.78 4.55 42.19
CA GLU A 727 -6.50 4.64 42.92
C GLU A 727 -5.29 4.49 41.99
N PHE A 728 -5.53 4.18 40.70
CA PHE A 728 -4.47 4.14 39.69
C PHE A 728 -4.24 5.55 39.12
N ASP A 729 -3.10 6.17 39.48
CA ASP A 729 -2.65 7.43 38.90
C ASP A 729 -1.13 7.42 38.75
N GLU A 730 -0.64 7.51 37.51
CA GLU A 730 0.80 7.55 37.22
C GLU A 730 1.50 8.82 37.74
N ARG A 731 0.72 9.85 38.12
CA ARG A 731 1.20 11.09 38.73
C ARG A 731 1.26 11.02 40.26
N ASP A 732 0.93 9.88 40.86
CA ASP A 732 1.12 9.70 42.30
C ASP A 732 2.58 10.03 42.69
N PRO A 733 2.82 10.78 43.77
CA PRO A 733 4.18 11.18 44.17
C PRO A 733 5.14 10.00 44.35
N GLY A 734 4.66 8.84 44.77
CA GLY A 734 5.45 7.61 44.87
C GLY A 734 5.86 7.08 43.50
N VAL A 735 4.95 7.12 42.53
CA VAL A 735 5.20 6.72 41.14
C VAL A 735 6.17 7.69 40.46
N MET A 736 5.92 9.00 40.54
CA MET A 736 6.83 10.00 39.97
C MET A 736 8.25 9.86 40.54
N LYS A 737 8.37 9.58 41.85
CA LYS A 737 9.67 9.36 42.48
C LYS A 737 10.39 8.11 41.96
N ILE A 738 9.68 6.98 41.78
CA ILE A 738 10.31 5.76 41.27
C ILE A 738 10.68 5.92 39.78
N VAL A 739 9.88 6.65 38.99
CA VAL A 739 10.22 7.02 37.60
C VAL A 739 11.46 7.92 37.54
N SER A 740 11.56 8.95 38.38
CA SER A 740 12.78 9.79 38.50
C SER A 740 14.01 8.94 38.85
N MET A 741 13.89 8.01 39.82
CA MET A 741 14.98 7.11 40.17
C MET A 741 15.48 6.26 38.98
N ALA A 742 14.56 5.82 38.11
CA ALA A 742 14.90 5.09 36.90
C ALA A 742 15.60 5.98 35.85
N VAL A 743 15.07 7.18 35.57
CA VAL A 743 15.68 8.14 34.63
C VAL A 743 17.09 8.54 35.08
N GLN A 744 17.25 8.95 36.34
CA GLN A 744 18.55 9.30 36.89
C GLN A 744 19.51 8.09 36.93
N GLY A 745 18.96 6.87 37.04
CA GLY A 745 19.72 5.63 37.02
C GLY A 745 20.24 5.22 35.66
N ALA A 746 19.43 5.35 34.62
CA ALA A 746 19.92 5.16 33.25
C ALA A 746 21.01 6.19 32.93
N LYS A 747 20.77 7.47 33.26
CA LYS A 747 21.68 8.59 33.00
C LYS A 747 23.04 8.42 33.68
N ARG A 748 23.08 8.05 34.97
CA ARG A 748 24.36 7.85 35.70
C ARG A 748 25.18 6.66 35.16
N ASN A 749 24.54 5.69 34.52
CA ASN A 749 25.21 4.56 33.86
C ASN A 749 25.45 4.78 32.36
N GLY A 750 25.14 5.97 31.83
CA GLY A 750 25.30 6.27 30.40
C GLY A 750 24.45 5.38 29.49
N ARG A 751 23.26 4.97 29.96
CA ARG A 751 22.30 4.16 29.20
C ARG A 751 21.12 5.02 28.76
N HIS A 752 20.52 4.64 27.62
CA HIS A 752 19.30 5.29 27.13
C HIS A 752 18.14 5.09 28.12
N SER A 753 17.34 6.13 28.31
CA SER A 753 16.09 6.12 29.05
C SER A 753 14.95 6.65 28.18
N GLY A 754 14.01 5.76 27.89
CA GLY A 754 12.73 6.11 27.29
C GLY A 754 11.58 5.86 28.26
N LEU A 755 10.42 6.45 28.00
CA LEU A 755 9.17 6.05 28.66
C LEU A 755 8.17 5.59 27.62
N CYS A 756 7.61 4.39 27.84
CA CYS A 756 6.58 3.81 27.02
C CYS A 756 5.31 3.61 27.86
N GLY A 757 4.31 4.46 27.61
CA GLY A 757 3.08 4.54 28.38
C GLY A 757 2.17 5.61 27.83
N GLN A 758 0.89 5.59 28.20
CA GLN A 758 -0.07 6.60 27.77
C GLN A 758 0.02 7.88 28.63
N ALA A 759 0.57 7.79 29.84
CA ALA A 759 0.74 8.91 30.77
C ALA A 759 1.26 10.22 30.15
N PRO A 760 2.35 10.27 29.36
CA PRO A 760 2.80 11.52 28.73
C PRO A 760 1.90 12.01 27.59
N SER A 761 1.07 11.14 27.00
CA SER A 761 0.05 11.52 26.01
C SER A 761 -1.17 12.13 26.71
N ASP A 762 -1.60 11.52 27.81
CA ASP A 762 -2.81 11.90 28.55
C ASP A 762 -2.58 13.11 29.48
N TYR A 763 -1.39 13.19 30.08
CA TYR A 763 -1.01 14.17 31.10
C TYR A 763 0.20 15.00 30.61
N PRO A 764 0.00 16.16 29.97
CA PRO A 764 1.08 17.03 29.52
C PRO A 764 2.06 17.42 30.65
N GLU A 765 1.57 17.58 31.88
CA GLU A 765 2.39 17.85 33.06
C GLU A 765 3.37 16.70 33.39
N PHE A 766 3.02 15.46 33.07
CA PHE A 766 3.89 14.31 33.23
C PHE A 766 4.99 14.32 32.18
N ALA A 767 4.69 14.70 30.93
CA ALA A 767 5.70 14.92 29.90
C ALA A 767 6.69 16.03 30.30
N GLU A 768 6.22 17.15 30.86
CA GLU A 768 7.11 18.20 31.38
C GLU A 768 8.05 17.66 32.47
N PHE A 769 7.52 16.87 33.39
CA PHE A 769 8.29 16.25 34.47
C PHE A 769 9.42 15.38 33.90
N LEU A 770 9.12 14.52 32.93
CA LEU A 770 10.13 13.66 32.29
C LEU A 770 11.24 14.48 31.61
N VAL A 771 10.89 15.54 30.90
CA VAL A 771 11.85 16.47 30.27
C VAL A 771 12.74 17.13 31.34
N LYS A 772 12.16 17.57 32.46
CA LYS A 772 12.89 18.19 33.58
C LYS A 772 13.85 17.21 34.27
N GLU A 773 13.48 15.93 34.37
CA GLU A 773 14.36 14.86 34.86
C GLU A 773 15.50 14.53 33.87
N GLY A 774 15.34 14.91 32.60
CA GLY A 774 16.31 14.70 31.53
C GLY A 774 16.25 13.28 30.97
N ILE A 775 15.04 12.78 30.72
CA ILE A 775 14.80 11.58 29.92
C ILE A 775 15.33 11.76 28.49
N ASP A 776 15.74 10.68 27.83
CA ASP A 776 16.24 10.76 26.44
C ASP A 776 15.08 10.76 25.43
N SER A 777 14.07 9.90 25.64
CA SER A 777 12.93 9.77 24.73
C SER A 777 11.57 9.64 25.43
N ILE A 778 10.51 10.13 24.77
CA ILE A 778 9.12 9.99 25.20
C ILE A 778 8.33 9.36 24.05
N SER A 779 7.72 8.20 24.30
CA SER A 779 6.95 7.47 23.29
C SER A 779 5.46 7.68 23.47
N LEU A 780 4.80 8.25 22.46
CA LEU A 780 3.43 8.75 22.51
C LEU A 780 2.48 8.01 21.58
N ASN A 781 1.18 8.09 21.84
CA ASN A 781 0.20 7.69 20.83
C ASN A 781 0.27 8.65 19.63
N PRO A 782 0.09 8.18 18.38
CA PRO A 782 0.28 9.00 17.19
C PRO A 782 -0.56 10.30 17.16
N ASP A 783 -1.78 10.24 17.69
CA ASP A 783 -2.71 11.39 17.79
C ASP A 783 -2.21 12.52 18.72
N SER A 784 -1.35 12.17 19.68
CA SER A 784 -0.89 13.07 20.74
C SER A 784 0.48 13.68 20.44
N VAL A 785 1.20 13.15 19.44
CA VAL A 785 2.58 13.52 19.09
C VAL A 785 2.72 15.03 18.92
N MET A 786 1.86 15.65 18.11
CA MET A 786 1.97 17.08 17.79
C MET A 786 1.73 17.97 19.01
N LYS A 787 0.67 17.68 19.78
CA LYS A 787 0.30 18.43 20.99
C LYS A 787 1.43 18.39 22.02
N ILE A 788 1.99 17.21 22.27
CA ILE A 788 3.04 17.04 23.27
C ILE A 788 4.38 17.57 22.76
N THR A 789 4.69 17.47 21.47
CA THR A 789 5.92 18.07 20.89
C THR A 789 5.98 19.57 21.17
N LEU A 790 4.89 20.30 20.93
CA LEU A 790 4.81 21.73 21.25
C LEU A 790 5.04 22.00 22.74
N LYS A 791 4.47 21.16 23.60
CA LYS A 791 4.61 21.30 25.05
C LYS A 791 6.04 21.01 25.55
N VAL A 792 6.71 20.01 24.97
CA VAL A 792 8.11 19.70 25.25
C VAL A 792 9.00 20.86 24.83
N LEU A 793 8.78 21.43 23.64
CA LEU A 793 9.52 22.61 23.16
C LEU A 793 9.38 23.82 24.09
N GLU A 794 8.18 24.07 24.62
CA GLU A 794 7.96 25.11 25.63
C GLU A 794 8.79 24.82 26.89
N THR A 795 8.74 23.58 27.38
CA THR A 795 9.43 23.15 28.61
C THR A 795 10.95 23.27 28.47
N GLU A 796 11.51 22.93 27.32
CA GLU A 796 12.95 23.03 27.06
C GLU A 796 13.46 24.47 26.92
N LYS A 797 12.55 25.42 26.64
CA LYS A 797 12.86 26.86 26.59
C LYS A 797 12.82 27.52 27.96
N GLU A 798 12.16 26.91 28.95
CA GLU A 798 12.18 27.40 30.32
C GLU A 798 13.60 27.26 30.90
N PRO A 799 14.16 28.31 31.53
CA PRO A 799 15.42 28.18 32.25
C PRO A 799 15.23 27.17 33.38
N GLY A 800 15.94 26.03 33.29
CA GLY A 800 15.83 24.95 34.28
C GLY A 800 16.06 25.43 35.72
N PRO A 801 15.55 24.69 36.72
CA PRO A 801 15.75 25.05 38.12
C PRO A 801 17.25 25.15 38.43
N ARG A 802 17.66 26.29 39.00
CA ARG A 802 19.04 26.58 39.41
C ARG A 802 19.55 25.68 40.50
#